data_AF-A0A445E5F9-F1
#
_entry.id   AF-A0A445E5F9-F1
#
_cell.length_a   1.000
_cell.length_b   1.000
_cell.length_c   1.000
_cell.angle_alpha   90.00
_cell.angle_beta   90.00
_cell.angle_gamma   90.00
#
_symmetry.space_group_name_H-M   'P 1'
#
loop_
_entity.id
_entity.type
_entity.pdbx_description
1 polymer ?
#
loop_
_entity_poly.entity_id
_entity_poly.type
_entity_poly.pdbx_seq_one_letter_code
_entity_poly.pdbx_strand_id
1 'polypeptide(L)'
;MLEACESSSHVRTLIQIKADLYRQHKEGIDPCRLLAQLKRLRVLSCTSFKIDILPDSIGELIHLRHLNLSNILVVSLPESLNNLYNLQTLKLAECKKLKKLPSNMQNLVNLRHLDIAGTDLEEMPKKMSKLKDLQFLSHYIAGKHEENRIGELGELANLHGSLSIAKLENVENGGEASSARMDEKIHLNALNLEWSWSSSEESEFCDSQTERDVLDKLRPHKELKELRVWGYRGTMFPDWVGHSSYYKITKLELRRCSNCWMLPSLGQLPALTRLEISDCDMVKLIGGSFYKGGGTDNQETPFRSLKYLSFSHMSCWAEWESYECDKHQETPFPQLEELWIQNCPILRGDLPTFLPSLKSLHIVSCQELRCYLPRAPMLRSLTIDGRQEARMRDQPLSMLETLWVNGNQLVNSLFEAMTHTQPTSLIHLQISECSSAVSFPGDSLPPSLEELSIEDCKNVEFPMQHQQHESLRSLRIHNSCDSLTSFALPAFTNLKYLTIARCENLTSLELSQSQSLQELRVEQCPELENIIRLPASLTKLRISGCALLASLELSQSQSLRELAIENCPKLENIIRLPASLTQLIISRCLLASLELSQSQSLRDLSISGCPKLENIIRLPASLTKLRIGGCALLASLELSQSQSLRELAIEDCPKLENIIRLPASLTKLRIGGCALLASLEQSQSQSQSQSQSLRELAQSLRELAIEDCPKLENIIRLPASLTQFRIYGCPLLASLELSQSQSLRELAIEDCPKLENIIRLPASLSRLYISRSTFAPCLVLHPNGRPFITLLRVAPACFPVSFVGFARNKLKQSWSKLNLESRGTWSRMISRGVVSTSIRKLNS
;
A
#
# COMPACT_ATOMS: atom_id res chain seq x y z
N MET A 1 18.12 24.21 -17.65
CA MET A 1 19.03 23.35 -16.85
C MET A 1 20.19 22.85 -17.70
N LEU A 2 19.94 22.24 -18.87
CA LEU A 2 20.99 21.92 -19.86
C LEU A 2 21.88 23.14 -20.19
N GLU A 3 21.31 24.31 -20.46
CA GLU A 3 22.07 25.56 -20.70
C GLU A 3 22.92 26.02 -19.49
N ALA A 4 22.49 25.70 -18.26
CA ALA A 4 23.25 26.02 -17.04
C ALA A 4 24.39 25.03 -16.79
N CYS A 5 24.22 23.77 -17.21
CA CYS A 5 25.27 22.74 -17.16
C CYS A 5 26.30 22.94 -18.29
N GLU A 6 25.85 23.32 -19.49
CA GLU A 6 26.71 23.61 -20.64
C GLU A 6 27.66 24.80 -20.39
N SER A 7 27.30 25.72 -19.50
CA SER A 7 28.13 26.87 -19.10
C SER A 7 29.04 26.62 -17.88
N SER A 8 28.97 25.45 -17.23
CA SER A 8 29.50 25.24 -15.87
C SER A 8 30.62 24.18 -15.75
N SER A 9 31.71 24.32 -16.52
CA SER A 9 32.89 23.42 -16.49
C SER A 9 33.65 23.34 -15.14
N HIS A 10 33.25 24.14 -14.15
CA HIS A 10 33.91 24.27 -12.84
C HIS A 10 33.16 23.60 -11.68
N VAL A 11 32.00 22.99 -11.93
CA VAL A 11 31.17 22.39 -10.88
C VAL A 11 31.91 21.24 -10.19
N ARG A 12 31.96 21.29 -8.86
CA ARG A 12 32.62 20.30 -8.00
C ARG A 12 31.64 19.42 -7.21
N THR A 13 30.40 19.85 -7.08
CA THR A 13 29.37 19.15 -6.31
C THR A 13 28.05 19.21 -7.06
N LEU A 14 27.48 18.04 -7.32
CA LEU A 14 26.16 17.89 -7.90
C LEU A 14 25.37 16.92 -7.01
N ILE A 15 24.56 17.47 -6.11
CA ILE A 15 23.72 16.72 -5.19
C ILE A 15 22.27 16.96 -5.59
N GLN A 16 21.57 15.92 -6.03
CA GLN A 16 20.12 15.88 -6.23
C GLN A 16 19.57 16.87 -7.27
N ILE A 17 19.03 16.32 -8.37
CA ILE A 17 18.09 17.02 -9.25
C ILE A 17 16.71 16.52 -8.88
N LYS A 18 15.90 17.32 -8.17
CA LYS A 18 14.47 17.02 -7.99
C LYS A 18 13.78 17.16 -9.35
N ALA A 19 13.73 16.08 -10.11
CA ALA A 19 12.83 15.97 -11.25
C ALA A 19 11.42 15.61 -10.78
N ASP A 20 10.89 16.36 -9.82
CA ASP A 20 9.49 16.27 -9.39
C ASP A 20 8.58 17.02 -10.37
N LEU A 21 8.74 16.80 -11.67
CA LEU A 21 7.94 17.49 -12.69
C LEU A 21 7.74 16.62 -13.95
N TYR A 22 6.50 16.14 -14.07
CA TYR A 22 5.77 15.83 -15.31
C TYR A 22 6.04 14.53 -16.09
N ARG A 23 4.96 13.75 -16.17
CA ARG A 23 4.68 12.61 -17.07
C ARG A 23 4.60 12.95 -18.57
N GLN A 24 5.16 14.07 -19.08
CA GLN A 24 4.89 14.51 -20.47
C GLN A 24 6.06 15.05 -21.31
N HIS A 25 7.32 14.97 -20.90
CA HIS A 25 8.43 15.32 -21.80
C HIS A 25 9.23 14.09 -22.24
N LYS A 26 9.25 13.87 -23.57
CA LYS A 26 10.01 12.84 -24.29
C LYS A 26 11.46 13.24 -24.56
N GLU A 27 11.92 14.35 -23.97
CA GLU A 27 13.31 14.80 -24.02
C GLU A 27 13.90 14.63 -22.61
N GLY A 28 14.29 13.40 -22.29
CA GLY A 28 15.07 13.13 -21.09
C GLY A 28 16.43 13.82 -21.17
N ILE A 29 16.90 14.37 -20.06
CA ILE A 29 18.31 14.78 -19.92
C ILE A 29 19.15 13.55 -20.20
N ASP A 30 19.97 13.57 -21.25
CA ASP A 30 20.94 12.51 -21.53
C ASP A 30 22.06 12.55 -20.48
N PRO A 31 22.12 11.57 -19.55
CA PRO A 31 23.14 11.54 -18.51
C PRO A 31 24.56 11.46 -19.10
N CYS A 32 24.72 10.87 -20.29
CA CYS A 32 26.02 10.74 -20.95
C CYS A 32 26.58 12.12 -21.33
N ARG A 33 25.74 12.97 -21.93
CA ARG A 33 26.10 14.36 -22.28
C ARG A 33 26.41 15.20 -21.04
N LEU A 34 25.64 15.03 -19.97
CA LEU A 34 25.85 15.75 -18.72
C LEU A 34 27.19 15.38 -18.07
N LEU A 35 27.50 14.09 -17.97
CA LEU A 35 28.72 13.60 -17.32
C LEU A 35 29.98 13.95 -18.12
N ALA A 36 29.91 13.93 -19.47
CA ALA A 36 31.04 14.31 -20.33
C ALA A 36 31.52 15.75 -20.13
N GLN A 37 30.63 16.66 -19.69
CA GLN A 37 30.94 18.09 -19.50
C GLN A 37 31.48 18.41 -18.11
N LEU A 38 31.16 17.61 -17.09
CA LEU A 38 31.41 17.92 -15.67
C LEU A 38 32.70 17.28 -15.12
N LYS A 39 33.82 17.34 -15.88
CA LYS A 39 35.07 16.61 -15.57
C LYS A 39 35.74 16.97 -14.23
N ARG A 40 35.38 18.09 -13.60
CA ARG A 40 35.93 18.58 -12.32
C ARG A 40 35.10 18.15 -11.09
N LEU A 41 34.08 17.33 -11.30
CA LEU A 41 33.16 16.91 -10.24
C LEU A 41 33.88 16.07 -9.17
N ARG A 42 33.54 16.34 -7.90
CA ARG A 42 34.03 15.63 -6.71
C ARG A 42 32.92 14.88 -5.98
N VAL A 43 31.69 15.38 -6.06
CA VAL A 43 30.52 14.77 -5.42
C VAL A 43 29.40 14.66 -6.44
N LEU A 44 28.85 13.47 -6.62
CA LEU A 44 27.71 13.16 -7.47
C LEU A 44 26.68 12.36 -6.69
N SER A 45 25.42 12.81 -6.67
CA SER A 45 24.29 12.07 -6.11
C SER A 45 23.13 12.03 -7.10
N CYS A 46 22.72 10.82 -7.49
CA CYS A 46 21.76 10.54 -8.55
C CYS A 46 20.44 9.91 -8.06
N THR A 47 20.16 9.93 -6.74
CA THR A 47 19.05 9.20 -6.09
C THR A 47 17.62 9.50 -6.60
N SER A 48 17.45 10.49 -7.50
CA SER A 48 16.15 10.88 -8.08
C SER A 48 16.04 10.59 -9.58
N PHE A 49 17.05 10.01 -10.21
CA PHE A 49 16.98 9.65 -11.63
C PHE A 49 16.50 8.21 -11.82
N LYS A 50 15.61 8.00 -12.80
CA LYS A 50 15.30 6.66 -13.33
C LYS A 50 16.37 6.25 -14.33
N ILE A 51 17.58 5.97 -13.84
CA ILE A 51 18.69 5.47 -14.66
C ILE A 51 18.72 3.95 -14.53
N ASP A 52 18.46 3.25 -15.63
CA ASP A 52 18.57 1.79 -15.66
C ASP A 52 20.03 1.35 -15.94
N ILE A 53 20.84 2.22 -16.58
CA ILE A 53 22.25 1.97 -16.96
C ILE A 53 23.07 3.23 -16.72
N LEU A 54 24.12 3.15 -15.89
CA LEU A 54 25.08 4.24 -15.70
C LEU A 54 26.07 4.25 -16.89
N PRO A 55 26.32 5.39 -17.57
CA PRO A 55 27.13 5.40 -18.78
C PRO A 55 28.63 5.29 -18.49
N ASP A 56 29.37 4.72 -19.44
CA ASP A 56 30.84 4.52 -19.34
C ASP A 56 31.61 5.83 -19.12
N SER A 57 31.05 6.98 -19.54
CA SER A 57 31.65 8.30 -19.31
C SER A 57 31.84 8.65 -17.83
N ILE A 58 31.19 7.93 -16.90
CA ILE A 58 31.43 8.11 -15.46
C ILE A 58 32.91 7.94 -15.10
N GLY A 59 33.63 7.04 -15.79
CA GLY A 59 35.05 6.78 -15.58
C GLY A 59 35.97 7.95 -15.95
N GLU A 60 35.48 8.95 -16.70
CA GLU A 60 36.24 10.16 -17.00
C GLU A 60 36.26 11.16 -15.84
N LEU A 61 35.40 10.99 -14.83
CA LEU A 61 35.31 11.88 -13.67
C LEU A 61 36.38 11.58 -12.61
N ILE A 62 37.65 11.54 -13.00
CA ILE A 62 38.78 11.08 -12.16
C ILE A 62 38.95 11.86 -10.84
N HIS A 63 38.34 13.04 -10.71
CA HIS A 63 38.34 13.84 -9.48
C HIS A 63 37.22 13.48 -8.50
N LEU A 64 36.32 12.56 -8.87
CA LEU A 64 35.19 12.15 -8.07
C LEU A 64 35.66 11.44 -6.79
N ARG A 65 35.09 11.86 -5.67
CA ARG A 65 35.36 11.33 -4.32
C ARG A 65 34.12 10.70 -3.70
N HIS A 66 32.94 11.14 -4.09
CA HIS A 66 31.68 10.66 -3.57
C HIS A 66 30.70 10.40 -4.71
N LEU A 67 30.21 9.16 -4.80
CA LEU A 67 29.19 8.74 -5.74
C LEU A 67 28.05 8.06 -4.99
N ASN A 68 26.86 8.65 -5.07
CA ASN A 68 25.64 8.10 -4.47
C ASN A 68 24.61 7.76 -5.55
N LEU A 69 24.33 6.47 -5.71
CA LEU A 69 23.36 5.89 -6.62
C LEU A 69 22.26 5.11 -5.86
N SER A 70 22.13 5.29 -4.54
CA SER A 70 21.15 4.56 -3.74
C SER A 70 19.71 4.77 -4.24
N ASN A 71 18.87 3.74 -4.10
CA ASN A 71 17.47 3.69 -4.54
C ASN A 71 17.25 3.86 -6.05
N ILE A 72 18.26 3.58 -6.88
CA ILE A 72 18.12 3.58 -8.35
C ILE A 72 17.88 2.15 -8.86
N LEU A 73 17.16 2.02 -9.97
CA LEU A 73 16.86 0.74 -10.63
C LEU A 73 18.00 0.22 -11.52
N VAL A 74 19.25 0.58 -11.20
CA VAL A 74 20.42 0.24 -12.02
C VAL A 74 20.63 -1.28 -12.06
N VAL A 75 20.82 -1.81 -13.27
CA VAL A 75 21.01 -3.26 -13.47
C VAL A 75 22.50 -3.65 -13.41
N SER A 76 23.38 -2.77 -13.89
CA SER A 76 24.82 -2.97 -13.90
C SER A 76 25.56 -1.64 -13.82
N LEU A 77 26.75 -1.66 -13.20
CA LEU A 77 27.69 -0.55 -13.20
C LEU A 77 28.74 -0.75 -14.32
N PRO A 78 29.19 0.32 -15.00
CA PRO A 78 30.18 0.22 -16.07
C PRO A 78 31.57 -0.11 -15.51
N GLU A 79 32.36 -0.89 -16.25
CA GLU A 79 33.75 -1.24 -15.89
C GLU A 79 34.66 0.00 -15.80
N SER A 80 34.31 1.08 -16.48
CA SER A 80 35.03 2.35 -16.40
C SER A 80 34.97 3.01 -15.02
N LEU A 81 34.05 2.62 -14.14
CA LEU A 81 33.98 3.08 -12.75
C LEU A 81 35.29 2.81 -12.00
N ASN A 82 35.99 1.75 -12.37
CA ASN A 82 37.30 1.38 -11.81
C ASN A 82 38.41 2.40 -12.09
N ASN A 83 38.20 3.36 -13.00
CA ASN A 83 39.13 4.47 -13.27
C ASN A 83 39.07 5.57 -12.19
N LEU A 84 38.10 5.51 -11.28
CA LEU A 84 37.88 6.52 -10.24
C LEU A 84 38.76 6.28 -9.02
N TYR A 85 40.08 6.24 -9.19
CA TYR A 85 41.05 5.93 -8.12
C TYR A 85 41.02 6.92 -6.94
N ASN A 86 40.43 8.12 -7.09
CA ASN A 86 40.21 9.09 -6.00
C ASN A 86 38.89 8.89 -5.24
N LEU A 87 38.06 7.92 -5.64
CA LEU A 87 36.75 7.68 -5.04
C LEU A 87 36.92 7.21 -3.59
N GLN A 88 36.23 7.89 -2.67
CA GLN A 88 36.27 7.62 -1.23
C GLN A 88 34.95 7.01 -0.73
N THR A 89 33.84 7.32 -1.40
CA THR A 89 32.52 6.83 -1.03
C THR A 89 31.74 6.41 -2.25
N LEU A 90 31.25 5.17 -2.23
CA LEU A 90 30.32 4.61 -3.21
C LEU A 90 29.09 4.09 -2.45
N LYS A 91 27.92 4.67 -2.75
CA LYS A 91 26.64 4.24 -2.18
C LYS A 91 25.72 3.68 -3.26
N LEU A 92 25.29 2.44 -3.03
CA LEU A 92 24.47 1.61 -3.91
C LEU A 92 23.30 0.99 -3.14
N ALA A 93 23.04 1.43 -1.90
CA ALA A 93 21.97 0.89 -1.07
C ALA A 93 20.60 0.87 -1.81
N GLU A 94 19.82 -0.19 -1.61
CA GLU A 94 18.50 -0.45 -2.21
C GLU A 94 18.51 -0.52 -3.76
N CYS A 95 19.67 -0.77 -4.39
CA CYS A 95 19.74 -1.06 -5.83
C CYS A 95 19.38 -2.53 -6.10
N LYS A 96 18.11 -2.88 -5.93
CA LYS A 96 17.59 -4.26 -5.97
C LYS A 96 17.84 -5.02 -7.28
N LYS A 97 18.11 -4.32 -8.39
CA LYS A 97 18.39 -4.98 -9.69
C LYS A 97 19.88 -5.21 -9.95
N LEU A 98 20.76 -4.68 -9.11
CA LEU A 98 22.19 -4.75 -9.30
C LEU A 98 22.71 -6.13 -8.88
N LYS A 99 23.16 -6.90 -9.88
CA LYS A 99 23.64 -8.29 -9.66
C LYS A 99 25.14 -8.42 -9.51
N LYS A 100 25.92 -7.50 -10.09
CA LYS A 100 27.38 -7.53 -10.09
C LYS A 100 27.97 -6.15 -9.91
N LEU A 101 29.09 -6.08 -9.19
CA LEU A 101 29.97 -4.92 -9.16
C LEU A 101 31.01 -5.00 -10.28
N PRO A 102 31.61 -3.87 -10.70
CA PRO A 102 32.70 -3.88 -11.68
C PRO A 102 33.86 -4.78 -11.24
N SER A 103 34.46 -5.48 -12.20
CA SER A 103 35.42 -6.54 -11.92
C SER A 103 36.76 -6.08 -11.32
N ASN A 104 37.19 -4.84 -11.59
CA ASN A 104 38.48 -4.29 -11.16
C ASN A 104 38.37 -3.28 -10.00
N MET A 105 37.45 -3.52 -9.07
CA MET A 105 37.21 -2.64 -7.91
C MET A 105 38.46 -2.46 -7.01
N GLN A 106 39.44 -3.36 -7.07
CA GLN A 106 40.74 -3.21 -6.41
C GLN A 106 41.51 -1.93 -6.83
N ASN A 107 41.15 -1.32 -7.96
CA ASN A 107 41.74 -0.06 -8.42
C ASN A 107 41.25 1.17 -7.63
N LEU A 108 40.16 1.04 -6.89
CA LEU A 108 39.59 2.12 -6.06
C LEU A 108 40.33 2.24 -4.72
N VAL A 109 41.65 2.36 -4.76
CA VAL A 109 42.55 2.25 -3.59
C VAL A 109 42.26 3.26 -2.48
N ASN A 110 41.59 4.38 -2.77
CA ASN A 110 41.19 5.39 -1.79
C ASN A 110 39.77 5.18 -1.23
N LEU A 111 39.08 4.10 -1.59
CA LEU A 111 37.71 3.83 -1.17
C LEU A 111 37.65 3.53 0.32
N ARG A 112 36.86 4.31 1.05
CA ARG A 112 36.67 4.19 2.51
C ARG A 112 35.28 3.72 2.89
N HIS A 113 34.30 3.90 2.00
CA HIS A 113 32.90 3.61 2.29
C HIS A 113 32.23 2.96 1.08
N LEU A 114 31.84 1.70 1.22
CA LEU A 114 31.06 0.96 0.24
C LEU A 114 29.74 0.49 0.86
N ASP A 115 28.66 1.12 0.45
CA ASP A 115 27.30 0.76 0.88
C ASP A 115 26.56 0.06 -0.26
N ILE A 116 26.18 -1.19 -0.04
CA ILE A 116 25.53 -2.12 -0.98
C ILE A 116 24.36 -2.83 -0.29
N ALA A 117 23.85 -2.28 0.82
CA ALA A 117 22.73 -2.88 1.54
C ALA A 117 21.47 -2.95 0.67
N GLY A 118 20.71 -4.04 0.74
CA GLY A 118 19.48 -4.20 -0.06
C GLY A 118 19.73 -4.30 -1.57
N THR A 119 20.90 -4.81 -1.98
CA THR A 119 21.21 -5.18 -3.36
C THR A 119 21.13 -6.69 -3.54
N ASP A 120 20.89 -7.16 -4.77
CA ASP A 120 20.81 -8.58 -5.13
C ASP A 120 22.14 -9.08 -5.71
N LEU A 121 23.27 -8.62 -5.14
CA LEU A 121 24.61 -8.96 -5.63
C LEU A 121 24.89 -10.47 -5.51
N GLU A 122 25.43 -11.05 -6.57
CA GLU A 122 25.70 -12.48 -6.63
C GLU A 122 27.03 -12.87 -5.95
N GLU A 123 28.05 -12.01 -6.02
CA GLU A 123 29.37 -12.21 -5.41
C GLU A 123 30.13 -10.88 -5.33
N MET A 124 31.16 -10.83 -4.49
CA MET A 124 32.11 -9.71 -4.47
C MET A 124 33.06 -9.75 -5.68
N PRO A 125 33.51 -8.59 -6.17
CA PRO A 125 34.57 -8.51 -7.16
C PRO A 125 35.88 -9.03 -6.57
N LYS A 126 36.81 -9.40 -7.45
CA LYS A 126 38.07 -10.02 -7.06
C LYS A 126 39.00 -9.03 -6.35
N LYS A 127 39.86 -9.53 -5.47
CA LYS A 127 40.97 -8.78 -4.83
C LYS A 127 40.52 -7.61 -3.94
N MET A 128 39.37 -7.75 -3.26
CA MET A 128 38.88 -6.75 -2.31
C MET A 128 39.86 -6.48 -1.17
N SER A 129 40.74 -7.45 -0.83
CA SER A 129 41.83 -7.30 0.14
C SER A 129 42.79 -6.14 -0.14
N LYS A 130 42.82 -5.62 -1.39
CA LYS A 130 43.64 -4.44 -1.75
C LYS A 130 43.08 -3.13 -1.20
N LEU A 131 41.81 -3.06 -0.84
CA LEU A 131 41.14 -1.85 -0.34
C LEU A 131 41.37 -1.68 1.18
N LYS A 132 42.64 -1.62 1.61
CA LYS A 132 43.03 -1.65 3.05
C LYS A 132 42.51 -0.47 3.87
N ASP A 133 42.21 0.66 3.21
CA ASP A 133 41.66 1.86 3.83
C ASP A 133 40.12 1.83 3.93
N LEU A 134 39.47 0.71 3.56
CA LEU A 134 38.02 0.57 3.66
C LEU A 134 37.59 0.56 5.13
N GLN A 135 36.77 1.53 5.50
CA GLN A 135 36.28 1.75 6.87
C GLN A 135 34.83 1.34 7.05
N PHE A 136 34.04 1.32 5.98
CA PHE A 136 32.64 0.92 6.02
C PHE A 136 32.34 0.02 4.83
N LEU A 137 31.82 -1.17 5.13
CA LEU A 137 31.33 -2.12 4.16
C LEU A 137 30.02 -2.71 4.69
N SER A 138 28.91 -2.40 4.03
CA SER A 138 27.61 -2.88 4.51
C SER A 138 27.44 -4.41 4.38
N HIS A 139 27.87 -5.00 3.26
CA HIS A 139 27.76 -6.43 2.98
C HIS A 139 29.03 -6.96 2.33
N TYR A 140 29.34 -8.23 2.55
CA TYR A 140 30.33 -8.99 1.82
C TYR A 140 29.67 -10.28 1.32
N ILE A 141 29.59 -10.46 0.01
CA ILE A 141 28.95 -11.62 -0.62
C ILE A 141 30.05 -12.61 -1.02
N ALA A 142 30.20 -13.71 -0.27
CA ALA A 142 31.27 -14.68 -0.50
C ALA A 142 31.12 -15.34 -1.89
N GLY A 143 32.15 -15.23 -2.73
CA GLY A 143 32.23 -15.90 -4.03
C GLY A 143 32.85 -17.29 -3.92
N LYS A 144 32.86 -18.03 -5.03
CA LYS A 144 33.43 -19.39 -5.11
C LYS A 144 34.90 -19.42 -5.59
N HIS A 145 35.40 -18.32 -6.15
CA HIS A 145 36.74 -18.24 -6.71
C HIS A 145 37.73 -17.73 -5.67
N GLU A 146 38.97 -18.25 -5.66
CA GLU A 146 39.99 -17.88 -4.66
C GLU A 146 40.12 -16.36 -4.45
N GLU A 147 40.07 -15.58 -5.54
CA GLU A 147 40.23 -14.13 -5.50
C GLU A 147 39.01 -13.36 -4.97
N ASN A 148 37.88 -14.02 -4.70
CA ASN A 148 36.67 -13.40 -4.12
C ASN A 148 35.99 -14.23 -3.01
N ARG A 149 36.72 -15.21 -2.45
CA ARG A 149 36.33 -15.96 -1.25
C ARG A 149 36.33 -15.09 -0.01
N ILE A 150 35.84 -15.63 1.10
CA ILE A 150 35.73 -14.90 2.37
C ILE A 150 37.09 -14.44 2.93
N GLY A 151 38.19 -15.13 2.59
CA GLY A 151 39.55 -14.78 3.02
C GLY A 151 40.01 -13.38 2.62
N GLU A 152 39.44 -12.79 1.55
CA GLU A 152 39.75 -11.42 1.14
C GLU A 152 39.34 -10.36 2.20
N LEU A 153 38.39 -10.68 3.09
CA LEU A 153 38.04 -9.83 4.24
C LEU A 153 39.17 -9.72 5.27
N GLY A 154 40.15 -10.63 5.25
CA GLY A 154 41.23 -10.69 6.23
C GLY A 154 42.07 -9.41 6.30
N GLU A 155 42.31 -8.78 5.15
CA GLU A 155 43.10 -7.54 5.06
C GLU A 155 42.30 -6.27 5.40
N LEU A 156 40.97 -6.38 5.53
CA LEU A 156 40.06 -5.26 5.83
C LEU A 156 39.87 -5.10 7.35
N ALA A 157 40.96 -4.86 8.08
CA ALA A 157 40.95 -4.83 9.55
C ALA A 157 40.20 -3.62 10.15
N ASN A 158 40.14 -2.50 9.43
CA ASN A 158 39.60 -1.22 9.92
C ASN A 158 38.09 -1.05 9.66
N LEU A 159 37.33 -2.13 9.51
CA LEU A 159 35.89 -2.03 9.28
C LEU A 159 35.15 -1.60 10.55
N HIS A 160 34.38 -0.52 10.43
CA HIS A 160 33.56 0.08 11.48
C HIS A 160 32.07 -0.21 11.27
N GLY A 161 31.33 -0.21 12.37
CA GLY A 161 29.87 -0.20 12.32
C GLY A 161 29.29 -1.59 12.12
N SER A 162 28.48 -1.79 11.09
CA SER A 162 27.79 -3.04 10.81
C SER A 162 28.31 -3.68 9.53
N LEU A 163 28.58 -4.98 9.59
CA LEU A 163 28.95 -5.80 8.44
C LEU A 163 27.99 -6.99 8.35
N SER A 164 27.44 -7.22 7.16
CA SER A 164 26.74 -8.45 6.81
C SER A 164 27.64 -9.32 5.93
N ILE A 165 27.73 -10.61 6.20
CA ILE A 165 28.45 -11.57 5.35
C ILE A 165 27.41 -12.55 4.85
N ALA A 166 27.19 -12.55 3.53
CA ALA A 166 26.20 -13.36 2.87
C ALA A 166 26.84 -14.44 2.01
N LYS A 167 26.03 -15.45 1.67
CA LYS A 167 26.43 -16.63 0.90
C LYS A 167 27.50 -17.48 1.59
N LEU A 168 27.39 -17.63 2.90
CA LEU A 168 28.34 -18.41 3.69
C LEU A 168 28.36 -19.90 3.30
N GLU A 169 27.35 -20.40 2.57
CA GLU A 169 27.38 -21.72 1.95
C GLU A 169 28.48 -21.93 0.91
N ASN A 170 29.13 -20.86 0.44
CA ASN A 170 30.26 -20.95 -0.49
C ASN A 170 31.60 -21.17 0.24
N VAL A 171 31.63 -21.11 1.58
CA VAL A 171 32.86 -21.28 2.38
C VAL A 171 33.11 -22.77 2.61
N GLU A 172 34.24 -23.29 2.13
CA GLU A 172 34.47 -24.74 2.06
C GLU A 172 34.76 -25.38 3.42
N ASN A 173 35.41 -24.66 4.35
CA ASN A 173 35.82 -25.17 5.66
C ASN A 173 36.22 -24.04 6.61
N GLY A 174 36.43 -24.34 7.90
CA GLY A 174 36.85 -23.34 8.87
C GLY A 174 38.24 -22.76 8.60
N GLY A 175 39.13 -23.45 7.89
CA GLY A 175 40.41 -22.90 7.46
C GLY A 175 40.24 -21.67 6.55
N GLU A 176 39.36 -21.78 5.55
CA GLU A 176 38.98 -20.65 4.71
C GLU A 176 38.32 -19.53 5.53
N ALA A 177 37.36 -19.89 6.39
CA ALA A 177 36.64 -18.92 7.22
C ALA A 177 37.57 -18.15 8.17
N SER A 178 38.59 -18.82 8.72
CA SER A 178 39.59 -18.21 9.61
C SER A 178 40.42 -17.11 8.93
N SER A 179 40.58 -17.20 7.60
CA SER A 179 41.30 -16.19 6.81
C SER A 179 40.56 -14.85 6.78
N ALA A 180 39.26 -14.83 7.11
CA ALA A 180 38.48 -13.60 7.24
C ALA A 180 38.88 -12.76 8.48
N ARG A 181 39.58 -13.34 9.48
CA ARG A 181 40.11 -12.64 10.67
C ARG A 181 39.06 -11.75 11.36
N MET A 182 37.91 -12.33 11.66
CA MET A 182 36.75 -11.61 12.21
C MET A 182 36.95 -11.18 13.67
N ASP A 183 37.80 -11.90 14.40
CA ASP A 183 38.20 -11.59 15.76
C ASP A 183 39.16 -10.40 15.85
N GLU A 184 39.80 -9.98 14.76
CA GLU A 184 40.67 -8.81 14.74
C GLU A 184 39.94 -7.49 14.40
N LYS A 185 38.68 -7.57 13.97
CA LYS A 185 37.87 -6.40 13.55
C LYS A 185 37.23 -5.70 14.74
N ILE A 186 38.07 -5.08 15.57
CA ILE A 186 37.70 -4.49 16.87
C ILE A 186 36.67 -3.36 16.80
N HIS A 187 36.49 -2.74 15.63
CA HIS A 187 35.63 -1.59 15.42
C HIS A 187 34.20 -1.94 14.95
N LEU A 188 33.92 -3.23 14.73
CA LEU A 188 32.58 -3.70 14.41
C LEU A 188 31.68 -3.67 15.65
N ASN A 189 30.52 -3.04 15.51
CA ASN A 189 29.47 -3.03 16.52
C ASN A 189 28.40 -4.09 16.24
N ALA A 190 28.18 -4.44 14.96
CA ALA A 190 27.15 -5.38 14.55
C ALA A 190 27.65 -6.32 13.44
N LEU A 191 27.36 -7.61 13.56
CA LEU A 191 27.72 -8.64 12.58
C LEU A 191 26.49 -9.46 12.22
N ASN A 192 26.22 -9.59 10.93
CA ASN A 192 25.22 -10.51 10.39
C ASN A 192 25.93 -11.59 9.57
N LEU A 193 25.65 -12.86 9.85
CA LEU A 193 26.17 -14.02 9.14
C LEU A 193 25.01 -14.74 8.47
N GLU A 194 25.01 -14.80 7.14
CA GLU A 194 23.87 -15.24 6.33
C GLU A 194 24.27 -16.34 5.34
N TRP A 195 23.56 -17.47 5.43
CA TRP A 195 23.54 -18.53 4.43
C TRP A 195 22.29 -18.37 3.56
N SER A 196 22.44 -18.61 2.26
CA SER A 196 21.32 -18.56 1.32
C SER A 196 20.34 -19.70 1.58
N TRP A 197 19.06 -19.37 1.46
CA TRP A 197 17.98 -20.34 1.42
C TRP A 197 17.76 -20.82 -0.01
N SER A 198 18.16 -22.05 -0.31
CA SER A 198 17.74 -22.73 -1.54
C SER A 198 16.64 -23.74 -1.18
N SER A 199 15.42 -23.50 -1.66
CA SER A 199 14.29 -24.44 -1.55
C SER A 199 14.41 -25.65 -2.49
N SER A 200 15.49 -25.74 -3.27
CA SER A 200 15.76 -26.89 -4.11
C SER A 200 16.21 -28.07 -3.25
N GLU A 201 15.48 -29.17 -3.35
CA GLU A 201 15.74 -30.51 -2.79
C GLU A 201 17.08 -31.14 -3.26
N GLU A 202 17.98 -30.35 -3.86
CA GLU A 202 19.32 -30.70 -4.35
C GLU A 202 20.45 -30.09 -3.50
N SER A 203 20.21 -29.66 -2.27
CA SER A 203 21.34 -29.39 -1.37
C SER A 203 21.96 -30.73 -0.98
N GLU A 204 23.07 -31.06 -1.64
CA GLU A 204 24.02 -32.10 -1.23
C GLU A 204 24.10 -32.19 0.29
N PHE A 205 24.13 -33.42 0.80
CA PHE A 205 24.30 -33.78 2.21
C PHE A 205 25.28 -32.82 2.90
N CYS A 206 24.78 -31.81 3.62
CA CYS A 206 25.65 -30.81 4.22
C CYS A 206 26.39 -31.43 5.40
N ASP A 207 27.72 -31.39 5.38
CA ASP A 207 28.52 -31.80 6.52
C ASP A 207 28.35 -30.79 7.65
N SER A 208 27.44 -31.12 8.58
CA SER A 208 27.15 -30.32 9.77
C SER A 208 28.41 -29.96 10.57
N GLN A 209 29.42 -30.85 10.59
CA GLN A 209 30.66 -30.58 11.31
C GLN A 209 31.49 -29.50 10.62
N THR A 210 31.51 -29.49 9.29
CA THR A 210 32.14 -28.45 8.49
C THR A 210 31.44 -27.10 8.68
N GLU A 211 30.10 -27.05 8.64
CA GLU A 211 29.34 -25.81 8.89
C GLU A 211 29.59 -25.26 10.31
N ARG A 212 29.66 -26.14 11.30
CA ARG A 212 30.03 -25.77 12.67
C ARG A 212 31.44 -25.22 12.76
N ASP A 213 32.40 -25.83 12.08
CA ASP A 213 33.79 -25.33 12.03
C ASP A 213 33.87 -23.96 11.33
N VAL A 214 33.13 -23.76 10.23
CA VAL A 214 33.02 -22.44 9.57
C VAL A 214 32.51 -21.37 10.54
N LEU A 215 31.40 -21.61 11.23
CA LEU A 215 30.86 -20.65 12.19
C LEU A 215 31.78 -20.48 13.42
N ASP A 216 32.50 -21.52 13.86
CA ASP A 216 33.48 -21.43 14.94
C ASP A 216 34.65 -20.51 14.57
N LYS A 217 35.15 -20.62 13.33
CA LYS A 217 36.26 -19.79 12.83
C LYS A 217 35.84 -18.38 12.41
N LEU A 218 34.54 -18.11 12.30
CA LEU A 218 33.98 -16.77 12.08
C LEU A 218 33.64 -16.02 13.38
N ARG A 219 34.09 -16.51 14.53
CA ARG A 219 33.87 -15.84 15.81
C ARG A 219 34.28 -14.35 15.76
N PRO A 220 33.43 -13.43 16.22
CA PRO A 220 33.71 -12.00 16.19
C PRO A 220 34.63 -11.59 17.35
N HIS A 221 35.13 -10.36 17.28
CA HIS A 221 35.79 -9.73 18.42
C HIS A 221 34.81 -9.53 19.59
N LYS A 222 35.30 -9.58 20.83
CA LYS A 222 34.49 -9.51 22.06
C LYS A 222 33.79 -8.17 22.30
N GLU A 223 34.13 -7.16 21.51
CA GLU A 223 33.53 -5.82 21.57
C GLU A 223 32.19 -5.71 20.83
N LEU A 224 31.80 -6.76 20.10
CA LEU A 224 30.56 -6.80 19.32
C LEU A 224 29.32 -6.62 20.20
N LYS A 225 28.35 -5.84 19.72
CA LYS A 225 27.09 -5.55 20.42
C LYS A 225 25.88 -6.25 19.82
N GLU A 226 25.83 -6.38 18.50
CA GLU A 226 24.73 -7.07 17.81
C GLU A 226 25.26 -8.24 16.98
N LEU A 227 24.67 -9.41 17.17
CA LEU A 227 24.95 -10.60 16.38
C LEU A 227 23.66 -11.11 15.75
N ARG A 228 23.70 -11.40 14.45
CA ARG A 228 22.62 -12.05 13.71
C ARG A 228 23.19 -13.23 12.95
N VAL A 229 22.54 -14.38 13.06
CA VAL A 229 22.91 -15.61 12.37
C VAL A 229 21.68 -16.15 11.67
N TRP A 230 21.71 -16.13 10.34
CA TRP A 230 20.57 -16.44 9.48
C TRP A 230 20.88 -17.61 8.54
N GLY A 231 19.99 -18.59 8.48
CA GLY A 231 20.10 -19.71 7.53
C GLY A 231 21.17 -20.74 7.89
N TYR A 232 21.74 -20.70 9.10
CA TYR A 232 22.83 -21.59 9.50
C TYR A 232 22.46 -23.06 9.32
N ARG A 233 23.32 -23.79 8.60
CA ARG A 233 23.04 -25.15 8.09
C ARG A 233 23.50 -26.26 9.03
N GLY A 234 24.33 -25.95 10.03
CA GLY A 234 24.79 -26.93 11.01
C GLY A 234 23.70 -27.38 11.96
N THR A 235 23.92 -28.52 12.61
CA THR A 235 22.98 -29.13 13.56
C THR A 235 23.16 -28.63 14.99
N MET A 236 24.31 -28.02 15.29
CA MET A 236 24.61 -27.40 16.59
C MET A 236 25.43 -26.13 16.39
N PHE A 237 25.22 -25.14 17.26
CA PHE A 237 26.04 -23.93 17.29
C PHE A 237 27.40 -24.18 17.97
N PRO A 238 28.46 -23.47 17.56
CA PRO A 238 29.68 -23.37 18.34
C PRO A 238 29.44 -22.74 19.72
N ASP A 239 30.23 -23.16 20.71
CA ASP A 239 30.05 -22.77 22.11
C ASP A 239 30.17 -21.25 22.31
N TRP A 240 30.98 -20.58 21.47
CA TRP A 240 31.26 -19.15 21.56
C TRP A 240 29.98 -18.30 21.45
N VAL A 241 28.95 -18.75 20.73
CA VAL A 241 27.71 -17.98 20.46
C VAL A 241 26.96 -17.65 21.75
N GLY A 242 27.00 -18.53 22.74
CA GLY A 242 26.41 -18.32 24.06
C GLY A 242 27.43 -18.01 25.16
N HIS A 243 28.72 -17.92 24.84
CA HIS A 243 29.76 -17.87 25.86
C HIS A 243 29.84 -16.49 26.55
N SER A 244 29.99 -16.48 27.88
CA SER A 244 30.02 -15.26 28.72
C SER A 244 31.12 -14.26 28.36
N SER A 245 32.17 -14.69 27.64
CA SER A 245 33.23 -13.79 27.15
C SER A 245 32.73 -12.75 26.14
N TYR A 246 31.55 -12.92 25.56
CA TYR A 246 30.91 -11.94 24.68
C TYR A 246 30.07 -10.95 25.49
N TYR A 247 30.72 -10.31 26.44
CA TYR A 247 30.11 -9.50 27.49
C TYR A 247 29.44 -8.20 27.01
N LYS A 248 29.62 -7.81 25.73
CA LYS A 248 29.00 -6.62 25.13
C LYS A 248 27.81 -6.91 24.22
N ILE A 249 27.51 -8.18 23.93
CA ILE A 249 26.36 -8.52 23.08
C ILE A 249 25.07 -8.13 23.81
N THR A 250 24.35 -7.17 23.25
CA THR A 250 23.04 -6.70 23.73
C THR A 250 21.89 -7.21 22.89
N LYS A 251 22.12 -7.49 21.59
CA LYS A 251 21.12 -8.04 20.68
C LYS A 251 21.65 -9.30 20.01
N LEU A 252 20.88 -10.38 20.09
CA LEU A 252 21.13 -11.62 19.38
C LEU A 252 19.89 -12.07 18.61
N GLU A 253 20.08 -12.46 17.35
CA GLU A 253 19.01 -12.90 16.46
C GLU A 253 19.43 -14.18 15.74
N LEU A 254 18.68 -15.26 15.94
CA LEU A 254 18.87 -16.54 15.26
C LEU A 254 17.65 -16.78 14.37
N ARG A 255 17.82 -16.83 13.04
CA ARG A 255 16.69 -17.04 12.12
C ARG A 255 16.97 -18.14 11.12
N ARG A 256 15.97 -18.97 10.82
CA ARG A 256 16.05 -20.00 9.77
C ARG A 256 17.20 -20.98 9.98
N CYS A 257 17.53 -21.27 11.24
CA CYS A 257 18.54 -22.27 11.59
C CYS A 257 17.87 -23.65 11.67
N SER A 258 17.16 -24.05 10.61
CA SER A 258 16.18 -25.14 10.65
C SER A 258 16.78 -26.50 11.03
N ASN A 259 18.05 -26.76 10.70
CA ASN A 259 18.74 -28.01 11.03
C ASN A 259 19.19 -28.10 12.51
N CYS A 260 19.22 -26.98 13.23
CA CYS A 260 19.63 -26.95 14.62
C CYS A 260 18.59 -27.63 15.50
N TRP A 261 18.99 -28.66 16.23
CA TRP A 261 18.12 -29.36 17.19
C TRP A 261 18.30 -28.89 18.63
N MET A 262 19.35 -28.08 18.90
CA MET A 262 19.65 -27.51 20.21
C MET A 262 20.14 -26.06 20.10
N LEU A 263 19.61 -25.19 20.95
CA LEU A 263 20.04 -23.80 21.08
C LEU A 263 21.31 -23.69 21.95
N PRO A 264 22.20 -22.71 21.70
CA PRO A 264 23.37 -22.45 22.54
C PRO A 264 22.99 -21.90 23.92
N SER A 265 23.95 -21.85 24.84
CA SER A 265 23.77 -21.39 26.23
C SER A 265 23.64 -19.86 26.35
N LEU A 266 22.63 -19.29 25.71
CA LEU A 266 22.42 -17.85 25.59
C LEU A 266 22.18 -17.13 26.92
N GLY A 267 21.73 -17.86 27.96
CA GLY A 267 21.52 -17.30 29.29
C GLY A 267 22.79 -16.79 29.96
N GLN A 268 23.98 -17.16 29.48
CA GLN A 268 25.26 -16.71 30.03
C GLN A 268 25.72 -15.35 29.52
N LEU A 269 25.06 -14.77 28.51
CA LEU A 269 25.43 -13.47 27.94
C LEU A 269 25.00 -12.34 28.89
N PRO A 270 25.94 -11.64 29.56
CA PRO A 270 25.62 -10.79 30.71
C PRO A 270 24.90 -9.48 30.32
N ALA A 271 25.14 -8.97 29.11
CA ALA A 271 24.57 -7.72 28.62
C ALA A 271 23.38 -7.91 27.65
N LEU A 272 22.95 -9.16 27.40
CA LEU A 272 21.91 -9.46 26.42
C LEU A 272 20.57 -8.86 26.87
N THR A 273 20.05 -7.90 26.11
CA THR A 273 18.77 -7.22 26.37
C THR A 273 17.67 -7.67 25.42
N ARG A 274 18.02 -8.13 24.22
CA ARG A 274 17.08 -8.53 23.17
C ARG A 274 17.49 -9.84 22.50
N LEU A 275 16.66 -10.85 22.62
CA LEU A 275 16.83 -12.15 21.98
C LEU A 275 15.65 -12.47 21.07
N GLU A 276 15.94 -12.76 19.81
CA GLU A 276 14.96 -13.22 18.82
C GLU A 276 15.41 -14.56 18.24
N ILE A 277 14.50 -15.53 18.24
CA ILE A 277 14.72 -16.85 17.65
C ILE A 277 13.53 -17.14 16.74
N SER A 278 13.78 -17.36 15.45
CA SER A 278 12.72 -17.72 14.50
C SER A 278 13.11 -18.82 13.54
N ASP A 279 12.12 -19.61 13.11
CA ASP A 279 12.30 -20.62 12.05
C ASP A 279 13.40 -21.65 12.38
N CYS A 280 13.56 -22.04 13.65
CA CYS A 280 14.49 -23.09 14.08
C CYS A 280 13.73 -24.42 14.24
N ASP A 281 13.35 -24.99 13.10
CA ASP A 281 12.35 -26.06 13.00
C ASP A 281 12.69 -27.35 13.75
N MET A 282 13.95 -27.74 13.85
CA MET A 282 14.34 -29.01 14.49
C MET A 282 14.51 -28.91 16.01
N VAL A 283 14.42 -27.71 16.60
CA VAL A 283 14.49 -27.53 18.06
C VAL A 283 13.22 -28.07 18.70
N LYS A 284 13.34 -29.20 19.40
CA LYS A 284 12.20 -29.85 20.09
C LYS A 284 12.03 -29.41 21.54
N LEU A 285 13.15 -29.13 22.20
CA LEU A 285 13.23 -28.87 23.63
C LEU A 285 14.08 -27.63 23.88
N ILE A 286 13.52 -26.67 24.61
CA ILE A 286 14.29 -25.59 25.24
C ILE A 286 14.54 -26.01 26.69
N GLY A 287 15.69 -26.66 26.90
CA GLY A 287 16.06 -27.26 28.18
C GLY A 287 17.07 -26.43 28.99
N GLY A 288 17.58 -27.02 30.07
CA GLY A 288 18.60 -26.42 30.95
C GLY A 288 19.81 -25.79 30.22
N SER A 289 20.24 -26.39 29.10
CA SER A 289 21.39 -25.94 28.30
C SER A 289 21.23 -24.54 27.70
N PHE A 290 19.99 -24.07 27.52
CA PHE A 290 19.68 -22.71 27.05
C PHE A 290 20.07 -21.64 28.08
N TYR A 291 19.93 -21.97 29.37
CA TYR A 291 20.23 -21.06 30.47
C TYR A 291 21.71 -21.05 30.83
N LYS A 292 22.35 -22.23 30.87
CA LYS A 292 23.77 -22.40 31.23
C LYS A 292 24.43 -23.56 30.46
N GLY A 293 25.71 -23.41 30.14
CA GLY A 293 26.58 -24.47 29.62
C GLY A 293 27.12 -25.37 30.74
N GLY A 294 27.33 -26.66 30.43
CA GLY A 294 27.64 -27.72 31.39
C GLY A 294 29.05 -27.74 32.00
N GLY A 295 29.67 -26.59 32.27
CA GLY A 295 31.07 -26.54 32.72
C GLY A 295 31.49 -25.36 33.60
N THR A 296 30.57 -24.50 34.04
CA THR A 296 30.92 -23.38 34.93
C THR A 296 29.95 -23.27 36.10
N ASP A 297 30.45 -23.57 37.31
CA ASP A 297 29.82 -23.31 38.61
C ASP A 297 29.69 -21.80 38.93
N ASN A 298 29.55 -20.95 37.91
CA ASN A 298 29.28 -19.54 38.12
C ASN A 298 27.80 -19.41 38.54
N GLN A 299 27.61 -19.04 39.80
CA GLN A 299 26.31 -18.75 40.44
C GLN A 299 25.64 -17.49 39.88
N GLU A 300 25.86 -17.14 38.62
CA GLU A 300 25.20 -15.99 38.01
C GLU A 300 23.82 -16.39 37.50
N THR A 301 22.85 -15.52 37.76
CA THR A 301 21.48 -15.65 37.27
C THR A 301 21.48 -15.58 35.73
N PRO A 302 20.91 -16.58 35.03
CA PRO A 302 20.74 -16.53 33.58
C PRO A 302 19.98 -15.28 33.14
N PHE A 303 20.21 -14.83 31.91
CA PHE A 303 19.48 -13.72 31.26
C PHE A 303 19.24 -12.49 32.15
N ARG A 304 20.23 -12.13 32.99
CA ARG A 304 20.12 -11.07 34.01
C ARG A 304 19.71 -9.69 33.49
N SER A 305 19.95 -9.40 32.21
CA SER A 305 19.70 -8.12 31.55
C SER A 305 18.61 -8.21 30.47
N LEU A 306 18.03 -9.40 30.24
CA LEU A 306 17.12 -9.63 29.11
C LEU A 306 15.80 -8.91 29.34
N LYS A 307 15.39 -8.10 28.37
CA LYS A 307 14.16 -7.30 28.40
C LYS A 307 13.14 -7.76 27.37
N TYR A 308 13.60 -8.24 26.23
CA TYR A 308 12.77 -8.70 25.12
C TYR A 308 13.18 -10.10 24.69
N LEU A 309 12.22 -11.03 24.70
CA LEU A 309 12.38 -12.39 24.23
C LEU A 309 11.29 -12.72 23.22
N SER A 310 11.68 -13.19 22.03
CA SER A 310 10.75 -13.63 21.00
C SER A 310 11.12 -14.99 20.43
N PHE A 311 10.14 -15.87 20.38
CA PHE A 311 10.14 -17.11 19.62
C PHE A 311 9.06 -17.02 18.54
N SER A 312 9.42 -17.26 17.28
CA SER A 312 8.43 -17.29 16.20
C SER A 312 8.67 -18.41 15.19
N HIS A 313 7.60 -19.02 14.68
CA HIS A 313 7.68 -20.08 13.67
C HIS A 313 8.58 -21.25 14.09
N MET A 314 8.44 -21.73 15.33
CA MET A 314 9.21 -22.87 15.87
C MET A 314 8.40 -24.16 15.70
N SER A 315 8.47 -24.78 14.52
CA SER A 315 7.51 -25.82 14.12
C SER A 315 7.56 -27.12 14.93
N CYS A 316 8.75 -27.61 15.33
CA CYS A 316 8.88 -28.82 16.17
C CYS A 316 9.09 -28.54 17.67
N TRP A 317 8.99 -27.29 18.12
CA TRP A 317 9.20 -26.97 19.53
C TRP A 317 8.03 -27.46 20.37
N ALA A 318 8.30 -28.50 21.17
CA ALA A 318 7.30 -29.19 21.98
C ALA A 318 7.37 -28.80 23.46
N GLU A 319 8.55 -28.61 24.04
CA GLU A 319 8.69 -28.44 25.49
C GLU A 319 9.62 -27.29 25.87
N TRP A 320 9.28 -26.57 26.94
CA TRP A 320 10.11 -25.57 27.59
C TRP A 320 10.30 -25.96 29.06
N GLU A 321 11.51 -26.40 29.43
CA GLU A 321 11.81 -26.74 30.81
C GLU A 321 11.98 -25.49 31.68
N SER A 322 11.36 -25.53 32.87
CA SER A 322 11.61 -24.53 33.91
C SER A 322 13.03 -24.62 34.43
N TYR A 323 13.65 -23.48 34.71
CA TYR A 323 14.94 -23.43 35.39
C TYR A 323 14.76 -23.80 36.87
N GLU A 324 15.14 -25.02 37.24
CA GLU A 324 15.18 -25.46 38.64
C GLU A 324 16.48 -24.96 39.29
N CYS A 325 16.36 -24.13 40.33
CA CYS A 325 17.49 -23.73 41.16
C CYS A 325 17.24 -24.20 42.60
N ASP A 326 18.20 -24.93 43.17
CA ASP A 326 18.17 -25.42 44.56
C ASP A 326 18.06 -24.31 45.61
N LYS A 327 18.22 -23.03 45.21
CA LYS A 327 18.03 -21.85 46.04
C LYS A 327 16.77 -21.11 45.58
N HIS A 328 15.76 -21.06 46.45
CA HIS A 328 14.40 -20.54 46.23
C HIS A 328 14.24 -19.06 45.80
N GLN A 329 15.23 -18.39 45.20
CA GLN A 329 15.18 -16.94 44.91
C GLN A 329 15.71 -16.49 43.54
N GLU A 330 16.31 -17.36 42.71
CA GLU A 330 16.84 -16.95 41.41
C GLU A 330 15.92 -17.32 40.25
N THR A 331 15.21 -16.33 39.71
CA THR A 331 14.43 -16.48 38.47
C THR A 331 15.35 -16.33 37.26
N PRO A 332 15.22 -17.16 36.20
CA PRO A 332 16.05 -17.05 35.01
C PRO A 332 15.80 -15.78 34.19
N PHE A 333 14.73 -15.03 34.45
CA PHE A 333 14.34 -13.85 33.68
C PHE A 333 13.96 -12.66 34.59
N PRO A 334 14.90 -12.09 35.37
CA PRO A 334 14.58 -11.09 36.38
C PRO A 334 14.11 -9.75 35.79
N GLN A 335 14.55 -9.38 34.58
CA GLN A 335 14.28 -8.10 33.92
C GLN A 335 13.41 -8.20 32.66
N LEU A 336 12.85 -9.37 32.35
CA LEU A 336 12.08 -9.57 31.12
C LEU A 336 10.83 -8.71 31.14
N GLU A 337 10.70 -7.79 30.17
CA GLU A 337 9.59 -6.85 30.05
C GLU A 337 8.57 -7.32 29.00
N GLU A 338 9.05 -7.96 27.93
CA GLU A 338 8.22 -8.43 26.81
C GLU A 338 8.56 -9.87 26.41
N LEU A 339 7.53 -10.72 26.33
CA LEU A 339 7.62 -12.09 25.84
C LEU A 339 6.67 -12.31 24.67
N TRP A 340 7.22 -12.73 23.53
CA TRP A 340 6.49 -13.02 22.31
C TRP A 340 6.68 -14.48 21.90
N ILE A 341 5.59 -15.21 21.72
CA ILE A 341 5.56 -16.59 21.23
C ILE A 341 4.54 -16.65 20.11
N GLN A 342 4.98 -16.87 18.88
CA GLN A 342 4.11 -16.81 17.71
C GLN A 342 4.31 -18.02 16.79
N ASN A 343 3.22 -18.62 16.30
CA ASN A 343 3.28 -19.71 15.32
C ASN A 343 4.14 -20.90 15.81
N CYS A 344 3.95 -21.33 17.06
CA CYS A 344 4.60 -22.51 17.66
C CYS A 344 3.54 -23.60 17.89
N PRO A 345 3.21 -24.41 16.87
CA PRO A 345 1.97 -25.20 16.86
C PRO A 345 1.93 -26.33 17.88
N ILE A 346 3.05 -27.03 18.12
CA ILE A 346 3.11 -28.24 18.95
C ILE A 346 3.63 -28.00 20.37
N LEU A 347 3.77 -26.74 20.79
CA LEU A 347 4.28 -26.41 22.12
C LEU A 347 3.30 -26.91 23.19
N ARG A 348 3.72 -27.92 23.95
CA ARG A 348 3.01 -28.64 25.02
C ARG A 348 3.82 -28.52 26.32
N GLY A 349 3.77 -27.38 26.99
CA GLY A 349 4.48 -27.21 28.26
C GLY A 349 4.12 -25.93 28.98
N ASP A 350 4.43 -25.87 30.28
CA ASP A 350 4.27 -24.66 31.08
C ASP A 350 5.33 -23.62 30.71
N LEU A 351 4.91 -22.36 30.61
CA LEU A 351 5.84 -21.24 30.51
C LEU A 351 6.61 -21.07 31.83
N PRO A 352 7.74 -20.33 31.84
CA PRO A 352 8.45 -20.01 33.08
C PRO A 352 7.50 -19.47 34.15
N THR A 353 7.36 -20.18 35.28
CA THR A 353 6.24 -20.00 36.22
C THR A 353 6.17 -18.61 36.87
N PHE A 354 7.28 -17.90 36.97
CA PHE A 354 7.34 -16.56 37.56
C PHE A 354 8.19 -15.60 36.73
N LEU A 355 7.57 -14.49 36.29
CA LEU A 355 8.19 -13.45 35.48
C LEU A 355 7.94 -12.08 36.14
N PRO A 356 8.80 -11.64 37.08
CA PRO A 356 8.52 -10.52 37.98
C PRO A 356 8.35 -9.16 37.30
N SER A 357 9.07 -8.94 36.20
CA SER A 357 9.13 -7.65 35.49
C SER A 357 8.28 -7.59 34.22
N LEU A 358 7.55 -8.67 33.90
CA LEU A 358 6.85 -8.80 32.62
C LEU A 358 5.70 -7.81 32.52
N LYS A 359 5.73 -7.00 31.47
CA LYS A 359 4.72 -5.97 31.15
C LYS A 359 3.81 -6.40 30.01
N SER A 360 4.35 -7.13 29.04
CA SER A 360 3.59 -7.61 27.88
C SER A 360 3.85 -9.09 27.58
N LEU A 361 2.78 -9.85 27.40
CA LEU A 361 2.81 -11.25 27.01
C LEU A 361 1.96 -11.46 25.76
N HIS A 362 2.57 -11.97 24.69
CA HIS A 362 1.89 -12.28 23.44
C HIS A 362 2.12 -13.75 23.06
N ILE A 363 1.03 -14.51 23.00
CA ILE A 363 1.02 -15.91 22.58
C ILE A 363 0.02 -16.01 21.43
N VAL A 364 0.51 -16.21 20.21
CA VAL A 364 -0.32 -16.16 18.99
C VAL A 364 -0.13 -17.42 18.17
N SER A 365 -1.22 -18.02 17.69
CA SER A 365 -1.19 -19.20 16.81
C SER A 365 -0.39 -20.39 17.37
N CYS A 366 -0.47 -20.65 18.68
CA CYS A 366 0.10 -21.86 19.29
C CYS A 366 -1.05 -22.85 19.57
N GLN A 367 -1.10 -24.01 18.91
CA GLN A 367 -2.35 -24.80 18.87
C GLN A 367 -2.48 -25.76 20.05
N GLU A 368 -1.37 -26.34 20.50
CA GLU A 368 -1.35 -27.39 21.53
C GLU A 368 -0.94 -26.89 22.91
N LEU A 369 -0.83 -25.57 23.10
CA LEU A 369 -0.42 -25.00 24.39
C LEU A 369 -1.48 -25.27 25.46
N ARG A 370 -1.12 -26.11 26.41
CA ARG A 370 -1.89 -26.43 27.62
C ARG A 370 -1.09 -25.97 28.83
N CYS A 371 -0.96 -24.66 29.01
CA CYS A 371 -0.11 -24.09 30.04
C CYS A 371 -0.90 -23.27 31.07
N TYR A 372 -0.36 -23.17 32.27
CA TYR A 372 -0.67 -22.05 33.15
C TYR A 372 0.10 -20.82 32.67
N LEU A 373 -0.58 -19.68 32.62
CA LEU A 373 0.12 -18.42 32.34
C LEU A 373 1.13 -18.12 33.46
N PRO A 374 2.28 -17.53 33.13
CA PRO A 374 3.29 -17.20 34.12
C PRO A 374 2.72 -16.21 35.14
N ARG A 375 3.10 -16.33 36.41
CA ARG A 375 2.78 -15.32 37.42
C ARG A 375 3.59 -14.05 37.10
N ALA A 376 2.89 -13.04 36.60
CA ALA A 376 3.46 -11.77 36.15
C ALA A 376 2.75 -10.60 36.87
N PRO A 377 3.26 -10.12 38.01
CA PRO A 377 2.56 -9.11 38.82
C PRO A 377 2.51 -7.72 38.17
N MET A 378 3.36 -7.44 37.18
CA MET A 378 3.45 -6.15 36.49
C MET A 378 2.78 -6.14 35.10
N LEU A 379 2.01 -7.18 34.78
CA LEU A 379 1.44 -7.39 33.45
C LEU A 379 0.39 -6.32 33.13
N ARG A 380 0.60 -5.61 32.02
CA ARG A 380 -0.30 -4.56 31.50
C ARG A 380 -0.97 -4.93 30.19
N SER A 381 -0.33 -5.77 29.38
CA SER A 381 -0.82 -6.19 28.09
C SER A 381 -0.73 -7.70 27.95
N LEU A 382 -1.86 -8.32 27.59
CA LEU A 382 -1.96 -9.76 27.38
C LEU A 382 -2.66 -10.03 26.05
N THR A 383 -2.00 -10.77 25.17
CA THR A 383 -2.59 -11.29 23.92
C THR A 383 -2.44 -12.79 23.92
N ILE A 384 -3.56 -13.51 23.82
CA ILE A 384 -3.58 -14.97 23.69
C ILE A 384 -4.51 -15.34 22.56
N ASP A 385 -3.98 -16.00 21.54
CA ASP A 385 -4.71 -16.44 20.37
C ASP A 385 -4.47 -17.93 20.09
N GLY A 386 -5.56 -18.71 20.08
CA GLY A 386 -5.58 -20.10 19.63
C GLY A 386 -6.62 -20.98 20.34
N ARG A 387 -6.70 -22.26 19.92
CA ARG A 387 -7.57 -23.28 20.54
C ARG A 387 -7.04 -23.84 21.87
N GLN A 388 -6.26 -23.03 22.59
CA GLN A 388 -5.49 -23.46 23.75
C GLN A 388 -6.37 -23.63 25.00
N GLU A 389 -5.97 -24.53 25.89
CA GLU A 389 -6.53 -24.65 27.25
C GLU A 389 -5.66 -23.84 28.24
N ALA A 390 -5.33 -22.58 27.93
CA ALA A 390 -4.54 -21.78 28.86
C ALA A 390 -5.42 -21.32 30.04
N ARG A 391 -5.02 -21.68 31.27
CA ARG A 391 -5.79 -21.38 32.48
C ARG A 391 -5.29 -20.10 33.13
N MET A 392 -6.19 -19.15 33.36
CA MET A 392 -5.89 -17.81 33.94
C MET A 392 -6.10 -17.71 35.46
N ARG A 393 -6.36 -18.83 36.16
CA ARG A 393 -6.93 -18.88 37.52
C ARG A 393 -6.20 -18.06 38.61
N ASP A 394 -4.90 -17.77 38.44
CA ASP A 394 -4.06 -17.14 39.47
C ASP A 394 -3.42 -15.81 39.02
N GLN A 395 -3.81 -15.22 37.89
CA GLN A 395 -3.24 -13.94 37.44
C GLN A 395 -3.94 -12.74 38.09
N PRO A 396 -3.18 -11.77 38.66
CA PRO A 396 -3.76 -10.50 39.11
C PRO A 396 -4.13 -9.65 37.88
N LEU A 397 -5.39 -9.72 37.43
CA LEU A 397 -5.90 -8.89 36.33
C LEU A 397 -6.04 -7.39 36.69
N SER A 398 -5.73 -7.01 37.94
CA SER A 398 -5.98 -5.67 38.47
C SER A 398 -5.12 -4.57 37.82
N MET A 399 -3.93 -4.91 37.30
CA MET A 399 -3.03 -3.97 36.60
C MET A 399 -3.13 -4.05 35.07
N LEU A 400 -3.95 -4.97 34.53
CA LEU A 400 -4.04 -5.20 33.11
C LEU A 400 -4.79 -4.05 32.44
N GLU A 401 -4.18 -3.43 31.43
CA GLU A 401 -4.70 -2.29 30.67
C GLU A 401 -5.28 -2.75 29.31
N THR A 402 -4.64 -3.73 28.66
CA THR A 402 -5.03 -4.26 27.36
C THR A 402 -5.12 -5.78 27.40
N LEU A 403 -6.23 -6.32 26.91
CA LEU A 403 -6.46 -7.75 26.83
C LEU A 403 -7.07 -8.14 25.48
N TRP A 404 -6.42 -9.06 24.79
CA TRP A 404 -6.96 -9.72 23.61
C TRP A 404 -6.93 -11.23 23.81
N VAL A 405 -8.11 -11.86 23.72
CA VAL A 405 -8.29 -13.30 23.82
C VAL A 405 -9.04 -13.82 22.60
N ASN A 406 -8.50 -14.82 21.93
CA ASN A 406 -9.15 -15.53 20.82
C ASN A 406 -9.35 -17.01 21.17
N GLY A 407 -10.60 -17.49 21.18
CA GLY A 407 -10.95 -18.91 21.35
C GLY A 407 -11.79 -19.24 22.59
N ASN A 408 -12.74 -20.17 22.42
CA ASN A 408 -13.74 -20.61 23.42
C ASN A 408 -13.23 -20.75 24.86
N GLN A 409 -12.27 -21.64 25.10
CA GLN A 409 -11.83 -22.01 26.45
C GLN A 409 -11.13 -20.85 27.17
N LEU A 410 -10.44 -20.00 26.41
CA LEU A 410 -9.74 -18.84 26.93
C LEU A 410 -10.72 -17.73 27.33
N VAL A 411 -11.76 -17.49 26.53
CA VAL A 411 -12.83 -16.55 26.90
C VAL A 411 -13.57 -17.04 28.14
N ASN A 412 -13.85 -18.34 28.28
CA ASN A 412 -14.44 -18.91 29.50
C ASN A 412 -13.53 -18.71 30.71
N SER A 413 -12.25 -19.05 30.56
CA SER A 413 -11.24 -18.88 31.62
C SER A 413 -11.06 -17.42 32.00
N LEU A 414 -11.22 -16.49 31.05
CA LEU A 414 -11.19 -15.05 31.28
C LEU A 414 -12.36 -14.64 32.16
N PHE A 415 -13.57 -15.06 31.79
CA PHE A 415 -14.78 -14.70 32.52
C PHE A 415 -14.72 -15.26 33.95
N GLU A 416 -14.24 -16.50 34.13
CA GLU A 416 -13.93 -17.05 35.46
C GLU A 416 -12.86 -16.26 36.22
N ALA A 417 -11.79 -15.79 35.57
CA ALA A 417 -10.77 -14.99 36.25
C ALA A 417 -11.33 -13.62 36.68
N MET A 418 -12.12 -12.99 35.81
CA MET A 418 -12.78 -11.71 36.08
C MET A 418 -13.78 -11.77 37.23
N THR A 419 -14.47 -12.89 37.48
CA THR A 419 -15.35 -13.03 38.66
C THR A 419 -14.56 -12.93 39.98
N HIS A 420 -13.30 -13.36 39.99
CA HIS A 420 -12.48 -13.41 41.21
C HIS A 420 -11.65 -12.14 41.43
N THR A 421 -11.11 -11.54 40.35
CA THR A 421 -10.12 -10.47 40.48
C THR A 421 -10.62 -9.07 40.15
N GLN A 422 -11.81 -8.93 39.54
CA GLN A 422 -12.38 -7.68 39.00
C GLN A 422 -11.35 -6.73 38.35
N PRO A 423 -11.15 -6.77 37.02
CA PRO A 423 -10.14 -5.94 36.37
C PRO A 423 -10.49 -4.45 36.44
N THR A 424 -9.93 -3.73 37.41
CA THR A 424 -10.21 -2.30 37.65
C THR A 424 -9.41 -1.35 36.76
N SER A 425 -8.41 -1.83 36.02
CA SER A 425 -7.54 -1.00 35.16
C SER A 425 -7.67 -1.30 33.68
N LEU A 426 -8.60 -2.17 33.27
CA LEU A 426 -8.71 -2.64 31.88
C LEU A 426 -9.36 -1.57 31.00
N ILE A 427 -8.60 -1.08 30.02
CA ILE A 427 -8.99 -0.01 29.10
C ILE A 427 -9.47 -0.60 27.77
N HIS A 428 -8.79 -1.63 27.26
CA HIS A 428 -9.09 -2.27 25.98
C HIS A 428 -9.33 -3.77 26.17
N LEU A 429 -10.49 -4.24 25.71
CA LEU A 429 -10.85 -5.66 25.71
C LEU A 429 -11.28 -6.11 24.31
N GLN A 430 -10.59 -7.12 23.78
CA GLN A 430 -11.00 -7.81 22.56
C GLN A 430 -11.20 -9.29 22.85
N ILE A 431 -12.38 -9.80 22.52
CA ILE A 431 -12.71 -11.23 22.56
C ILE A 431 -13.10 -11.70 21.17
N SER A 432 -12.54 -12.82 20.72
CA SER A 432 -12.90 -13.39 19.43
C SER A 432 -13.06 -14.91 19.42
N GLU A 433 -13.78 -15.42 18.41
CA GLU A 433 -14.05 -16.84 18.15
C GLU A 433 -14.54 -17.62 19.39
N CYS A 434 -15.58 -17.11 20.07
CA CYS A 434 -16.23 -17.76 21.20
C CYS A 434 -17.62 -18.34 20.81
N SER A 435 -17.70 -19.65 20.62
CA SER A 435 -18.93 -20.40 20.38
C SER A 435 -19.59 -20.96 21.64
N SER A 436 -18.98 -20.80 22.83
CA SER A 436 -19.60 -21.20 24.10
C SER A 436 -20.63 -20.17 24.56
N ALA A 437 -21.70 -20.63 25.20
CA ALA A 437 -22.65 -19.73 25.86
C ALA A 437 -22.02 -19.22 27.16
N VAL A 438 -21.62 -17.93 27.16
CA VAL A 438 -21.03 -17.26 28.32
C VAL A 438 -21.56 -15.86 28.45
N SER A 439 -21.73 -15.41 29.69
CA SER A 439 -22.15 -14.06 30.05
C SER A 439 -21.04 -13.35 30.80
N PHE A 440 -20.99 -12.02 30.65
CA PHE A 440 -20.05 -11.22 31.41
C PHE A 440 -20.31 -11.36 32.93
N PRO A 441 -19.25 -11.49 33.76
CA PRO A 441 -19.39 -11.63 35.21
C PRO A 441 -20.26 -10.55 35.85
N GLY A 442 -21.29 -10.98 36.60
CA GLY A 442 -22.17 -10.06 37.33
C GLY A 442 -22.99 -9.13 36.43
N ASP A 443 -23.22 -9.51 35.17
CA ASP A 443 -23.92 -8.73 34.14
C ASP A 443 -23.36 -7.30 33.97
N SER A 444 -22.05 -7.14 34.14
CA SER A 444 -21.39 -5.83 34.02
C SER A 444 -20.07 -5.89 33.25
N LEU A 445 -19.74 -4.77 32.60
CA LEU A 445 -18.45 -4.56 31.96
C LEU A 445 -17.44 -4.02 32.99
N PRO A 446 -16.14 -4.30 32.83
CA PRO A 446 -15.08 -3.70 33.64
C PRO A 446 -15.23 -2.17 33.73
N PRO A 447 -15.11 -1.57 34.93
CA PRO A 447 -15.51 -0.18 35.17
C PRO A 447 -14.65 0.85 34.45
N SER A 448 -13.40 0.53 34.11
CA SER A 448 -12.44 1.39 33.42
C SER A 448 -12.41 1.17 31.90
N LEU A 449 -13.25 0.28 31.37
CA LEU A 449 -13.21 -0.12 29.97
C LEU A 449 -13.61 1.04 29.06
N GLU A 450 -12.70 1.47 28.20
CA GLU A 450 -12.95 2.51 27.19
C GLU A 450 -13.26 1.90 25.82
N GLU A 451 -12.69 0.74 25.49
CA GLU A 451 -12.88 0.08 24.20
C GLU A 451 -13.19 -1.42 24.34
N LEU A 452 -14.27 -1.85 23.70
CA LEU A 452 -14.70 -3.25 23.65
C LEU A 452 -14.89 -3.71 22.21
N SER A 453 -14.24 -4.81 21.84
CA SER A 453 -14.45 -5.50 20.57
C SER A 453 -14.83 -6.96 20.79
N ILE A 454 -15.94 -7.38 20.20
CA ILE A 454 -16.45 -8.76 20.25
C ILE A 454 -16.60 -9.24 18.81
N GLU A 455 -15.81 -10.23 18.39
CA GLU A 455 -15.75 -10.70 17.00
C GLU A 455 -15.96 -12.22 16.90
N ASP A 456 -16.86 -12.71 16.04
CA ASP A 456 -17.13 -14.16 15.87
C ASP A 456 -17.54 -14.91 17.17
N CYS A 457 -18.20 -14.23 18.10
CA CYS A 457 -18.64 -14.72 19.41
C CYS A 457 -20.17 -14.84 19.50
N LYS A 458 -20.77 -15.83 18.82
CA LYS A 458 -22.23 -15.93 18.63
C LYS A 458 -23.04 -16.09 19.90
N ASN A 459 -22.58 -16.92 20.84
CA ASN A 459 -23.36 -17.28 22.03
C ASN A 459 -23.01 -16.42 23.27
N VAL A 460 -22.23 -15.36 23.10
CA VAL A 460 -21.88 -14.46 24.21
C VAL A 460 -23.08 -13.56 24.53
N GLU A 461 -23.56 -13.63 25.77
CA GLU A 461 -24.63 -12.77 26.27
C GLU A 461 -24.05 -11.41 26.66
N PHE A 462 -24.52 -10.36 25.98
CA PHE A 462 -24.07 -9.00 26.20
C PHE A 462 -24.82 -8.35 27.38
N PRO A 463 -24.13 -7.72 28.36
CA PRO A 463 -24.75 -7.19 29.56
C PRO A 463 -25.56 -5.92 29.24
N MET A 464 -26.88 -6.08 29.05
CA MET A 464 -27.78 -4.98 28.65
C MET A 464 -28.70 -4.47 29.76
N GLN A 465 -28.97 -5.25 30.82
CA GLN A 465 -30.24 -5.12 31.52
C GLN A 465 -30.22 -4.29 32.84
N HIS A 466 -29.07 -4.01 33.48
CA HIS A 466 -29.13 -3.51 34.87
C HIS A 466 -28.09 -2.46 35.31
N GLN A 467 -27.11 -2.04 34.48
CA GLN A 467 -26.05 -1.12 34.92
C GLN A 467 -25.64 -0.09 33.84
N GLN A 468 -25.17 1.09 34.28
CA GLN A 468 -24.61 2.12 33.41
C GLN A 468 -23.11 1.87 33.19
N HIS A 469 -22.68 1.96 31.94
CA HIS A 469 -21.30 1.81 31.49
C HIS A 469 -20.72 3.17 31.10
N GLU A 470 -20.34 3.95 32.10
CA GLU A 470 -19.93 5.35 31.92
C GLU A 470 -18.55 5.50 31.23
N SER A 471 -17.67 4.49 31.29
CA SER A 471 -16.31 4.62 30.74
C SER A 471 -16.21 4.31 29.25
N LEU A 472 -17.16 3.54 28.70
CA LEU A 472 -17.05 2.98 27.35
C LEU A 472 -17.21 4.06 26.28
N ARG A 473 -16.21 4.17 25.40
CA ARG A 473 -16.13 5.15 24.30
C ARG A 473 -16.25 4.51 22.92
N SER A 474 -15.81 3.26 22.78
CA SER A 474 -15.85 2.52 21.52
C SER A 474 -16.39 1.11 21.75
N LEU A 475 -17.40 0.73 20.98
CA LEU A 475 -17.98 -0.62 20.99
C LEU A 475 -18.04 -1.17 19.57
N ARG A 476 -17.45 -2.35 19.37
CA ARG A 476 -17.54 -3.13 18.14
C ARG A 476 -18.12 -4.51 18.44
N ILE A 477 -19.17 -4.87 17.72
CA ILE A 477 -19.76 -6.21 17.71
C ILE A 477 -19.76 -6.68 16.26
N HIS A 478 -19.08 -7.78 15.95
CA HIS A 478 -18.98 -8.36 14.60
C HIS A 478 -19.32 -9.85 14.64
N ASN A 479 -20.33 -10.31 13.89
CA ASN A 479 -20.74 -11.72 13.83
C ASN A 479 -20.86 -12.38 15.21
N SER A 480 -21.46 -11.64 16.15
CA SER A 480 -21.45 -11.95 17.59
C SER A 480 -22.76 -11.58 18.26
N CYS A 481 -22.98 -12.13 19.45
CA CYS A 481 -24.12 -11.85 20.33
C CYS A 481 -25.48 -12.13 19.68
N ASP A 482 -25.71 -13.35 19.21
CA ASP A 482 -26.95 -13.77 18.55
C ASP A 482 -28.17 -13.72 19.49
N SER A 483 -27.97 -13.71 20.81
CA SER A 483 -29.06 -13.46 21.78
C SER A 483 -29.57 -12.01 21.75
N LEU A 484 -28.84 -11.09 21.13
CA LEU A 484 -29.18 -9.66 21.07
C LEU A 484 -30.25 -9.39 20.02
N THR A 485 -31.52 -9.43 20.41
CA THR A 485 -32.65 -9.11 19.51
C THR A 485 -32.88 -7.61 19.36
N SER A 486 -32.51 -6.82 20.35
CA SER A 486 -32.62 -5.35 20.38
C SER A 486 -31.46 -4.73 21.14
N PHE A 487 -30.92 -3.62 20.66
CA PHE A 487 -29.84 -2.89 21.35
C PHE A 487 -30.26 -1.47 21.71
N ALA A 488 -30.09 -1.10 22.98
CA ALA A 488 -30.49 0.18 23.55
C ALA A 488 -29.30 0.94 24.15
N LEU A 489 -29.08 2.19 23.74
CA LEU A 489 -27.99 3.04 24.23
C LEU A 489 -28.11 3.70 25.62
N PRO A 490 -29.26 3.76 26.33
CA PRO A 490 -29.31 4.41 27.65
C PRO A 490 -28.29 3.91 28.67
N ALA A 491 -27.79 2.67 28.53
CA ALA A 491 -26.73 2.12 29.35
C ALA A 491 -25.33 2.71 29.06
N PHE A 492 -25.10 3.36 27.91
CA PHE A 492 -23.78 3.79 27.43
C PHE A 492 -23.69 5.32 27.25
N THR A 493 -23.48 6.03 28.36
CA THR A 493 -23.58 7.51 28.39
C THR A 493 -22.47 8.23 27.62
N ASN A 494 -21.25 7.68 27.57
CA ASN A 494 -20.08 8.32 26.95
C ASN A 494 -19.62 7.68 25.63
N LEU A 495 -20.42 6.78 25.06
CA LEU A 495 -20.06 6.07 23.83
C LEU A 495 -19.99 7.01 22.62
N LYS A 496 -18.83 7.05 21.96
CA LYS A 496 -18.57 7.90 20.77
C LYS A 496 -18.65 7.12 19.47
N TYR A 497 -18.23 5.86 19.48
CA TYR A 497 -18.14 5.00 18.30
C TYR A 497 -18.89 3.70 18.53
N LEU A 498 -19.85 3.38 17.66
CA LEU A 498 -20.58 2.12 17.67
C LEU A 498 -20.49 1.45 16.31
N THR A 499 -19.99 0.23 16.26
CA THR A 499 -19.99 -0.63 15.06
C THR A 499 -20.71 -1.93 15.37
N ILE A 500 -21.76 -2.23 14.64
CA ILE A 500 -22.51 -3.48 14.72
C ILE A 500 -22.49 -4.11 13.32
N ALA A 501 -21.93 -5.29 13.19
CA ALA A 501 -21.77 -5.95 11.91
C ALA A 501 -22.16 -7.43 12.00
N ARG A 502 -22.88 -7.95 11.00
CA ARG A 502 -23.22 -9.38 10.89
C ARG A 502 -23.93 -9.96 12.12
N CYS A 503 -24.72 -9.16 12.82
CA CYS A 503 -25.58 -9.66 13.90
C CYS A 503 -26.86 -10.25 13.29
N GLU A 504 -27.00 -11.57 13.34
CA GLU A 504 -28.02 -12.31 12.59
C GLU A 504 -29.44 -12.10 13.14
N ASN A 505 -29.61 -11.99 14.46
CA ASN A 505 -30.93 -11.91 15.11
C ASN A 505 -31.35 -10.48 15.54
N LEU A 506 -30.56 -9.47 15.20
CA LEU A 506 -30.81 -8.10 15.66
C LEU A 506 -31.94 -7.46 14.84
N THR A 507 -33.09 -7.26 15.46
CA THR A 507 -34.30 -6.73 14.82
C THR A 507 -34.43 -5.20 14.93
N SER A 508 -33.92 -4.60 16.01
CA SER A 508 -34.09 -3.17 16.29
C SER A 508 -32.93 -2.52 17.02
N LEU A 509 -32.66 -1.25 16.69
CA LEU A 509 -31.69 -0.39 17.35
C LEU A 509 -32.38 0.85 17.93
N GLU A 510 -32.43 0.98 19.26
CA GLU A 510 -32.94 2.17 19.94
C GLU A 510 -31.80 3.01 20.51
N LEU A 511 -31.57 4.17 19.91
CA LEU A 511 -30.40 5.01 20.19
C LEU A 511 -30.75 6.25 21.04
N SER A 512 -31.90 6.19 21.73
CA SER A 512 -32.46 7.30 22.49
C SER A 512 -31.51 7.77 23.62
N GLN A 513 -31.53 9.07 23.93
CA GLN A 513 -30.79 9.71 25.03
C GLN A 513 -29.25 9.78 24.94
N SER A 514 -28.61 9.18 23.94
CA SER A 514 -27.15 9.34 23.78
C SER A 514 -26.80 10.77 23.34
N GLN A 515 -25.95 11.44 24.13
CA GLN A 515 -25.43 12.79 23.80
C GLN A 515 -23.98 12.77 23.29
N SER A 516 -23.34 11.61 23.31
CA SER A 516 -21.92 11.43 23.05
C SER A 516 -21.61 10.74 21.73
N LEU A 517 -22.56 9.99 21.15
CA LEU A 517 -22.34 9.18 19.95
C LEU A 517 -22.03 10.06 18.73
N GLN A 518 -20.86 9.86 18.14
CA GLN A 518 -20.36 10.63 16.99
C GLN A 518 -20.42 9.83 15.70
N GLU A 519 -20.20 8.51 15.76
CA GLU A 519 -20.19 7.63 14.60
C GLU A 519 -20.92 6.31 14.88
N LEU A 520 -21.82 5.95 13.95
CA LEU A 520 -22.54 4.69 13.94
C LEU A 520 -22.30 3.97 12.62
N ARG A 521 -21.85 2.72 12.70
CA ARG A 521 -21.73 1.80 11.56
C ARG A 521 -22.57 0.56 11.80
N VAL A 522 -23.46 0.26 10.87
CA VAL A 522 -24.28 -0.95 10.88
C VAL A 522 -24.08 -1.69 9.57
N GLU A 523 -23.57 -2.91 9.60
CA GLU A 523 -23.17 -3.64 8.39
C GLU A 523 -23.73 -5.06 8.38
N GLN A 524 -24.30 -5.51 7.28
CA GLN A 524 -24.72 -6.89 7.05
C GLN A 524 -25.61 -7.49 8.17
N CYS A 525 -26.53 -6.72 8.74
CA CYS A 525 -27.50 -7.21 9.73
C CYS A 525 -28.81 -7.58 9.01
N PRO A 526 -29.09 -8.87 8.74
CA PRO A 526 -30.16 -9.26 7.83
C PRO A 526 -31.56 -9.00 8.41
N GLU A 527 -31.77 -9.29 9.69
CA GLU A 527 -33.07 -9.16 10.37
C GLU A 527 -33.38 -7.74 10.87
N LEU A 528 -32.48 -6.76 10.63
CA LEU A 528 -32.66 -5.40 11.15
C LEU A 528 -33.79 -4.68 10.40
N GLU A 529 -34.91 -4.50 11.08
CA GLU A 529 -36.10 -3.82 10.54
C GLU A 529 -36.09 -2.32 10.82
N ASN A 530 -35.65 -1.91 12.02
CA ASN A 530 -35.86 -0.56 12.52
C ASN A 530 -34.63 0.03 13.24
N ILE A 531 -34.30 1.28 12.89
CA ILE A 531 -33.36 2.13 13.64
C ILE A 531 -34.13 3.34 14.14
N ILE A 532 -34.29 3.44 15.46
CA ILE A 532 -35.22 4.37 16.12
C ILE A 532 -34.43 5.39 16.95
N ARG A 533 -34.85 6.67 16.87
CA ARG A 533 -34.36 7.78 17.72
C ARG A 533 -32.84 7.99 17.64
N LEU A 534 -32.31 8.22 16.44
CA LEU A 534 -30.90 8.56 16.24
C LEU A 534 -30.50 9.85 17.00
N PRO A 535 -29.33 9.88 17.67
CA PRO A 535 -28.95 10.99 18.54
C PRO A 535 -28.54 12.25 17.77
N ALA A 536 -28.68 13.41 18.40
CA ALA A 536 -28.34 14.71 17.83
C ALA A 536 -26.83 14.95 17.68
N SER A 537 -26.01 14.25 18.47
CA SER A 537 -24.54 14.30 18.45
C SER A 537 -23.92 13.59 17.24
N LEU A 538 -24.69 12.75 16.54
CA LEU A 538 -24.20 11.89 15.47
C LEU A 538 -23.65 12.72 14.31
N THR A 539 -22.40 12.48 13.93
CA THR A 539 -21.71 13.17 12.83
C THR A 539 -21.53 12.29 11.60
N LYS A 540 -21.45 10.97 11.79
CA LYS A 540 -21.26 9.98 10.72
C LYS A 540 -22.20 8.79 10.92
N LEU A 541 -22.93 8.44 9.87
CA LEU A 541 -23.80 7.26 9.83
C LEU A 541 -23.49 6.43 8.59
N ARG A 542 -23.13 5.16 8.78
CA ARG A 542 -22.97 4.19 7.69
C ARG A 542 -23.85 2.99 7.94
N ILE A 543 -24.70 2.67 6.96
CA ILE A 543 -25.56 1.49 6.98
C ILE A 543 -25.27 0.71 5.70
N SER A 544 -24.89 -0.56 5.81
CA SER A 544 -24.67 -1.39 4.64
C SER A 544 -25.27 -2.78 4.78
N GLY A 545 -25.82 -3.35 3.71
CA GLY A 545 -26.22 -4.76 3.68
C GLY A 545 -27.36 -5.14 4.65
N CYS A 546 -28.20 -4.19 5.07
CA CYS A 546 -29.35 -4.45 5.95
C CYS A 546 -30.59 -4.74 5.09
N ALA A 547 -30.99 -6.02 5.02
CA ALA A 547 -31.96 -6.49 4.04
C ALA A 547 -33.42 -6.10 4.34
N LEU A 548 -33.79 -6.01 5.63
CA LEU A 548 -35.15 -5.72 6.06
C LEU A 548 -35.45 -4.25 6.37
N LEU A 549 -34.43 -3.39 6.41
CA LEU A 549 -34.58 -1.98 6.76
C LEU A 549 -35.45 -1.24 5.73
N ALA A 550 -36.68 -0.90 6.12
CA ALA A 550 -37.68 -0.32 5.22
C ALA A 550 -37.66 1.22 5.19
N SER A 551 -37.35 1.86 6.31
CA SER A 551 -37.32 3.32 6.44
C SER A 551 -36.25 3.80 7.41
N LEU A 552 -35.79 5.04 7.23
CA LEU A 552 -34.83 5.69 8.12
C LEU A 552 -35.27 7.12 8.42
N GLU A 553 -35.53 7.45 9.69
CA GLU A 553 -35.88 8.80 10.12
C GLU A 553 -34.67 9.52 10.76
N LEU A 554 -34.32 10.69 10.23
CA LEU A 554 -33.14 11.47 10.64
C LEU A 554 -33.49 12.83 11.29
N SER A 555 -34.74 12.99 11.74
CA SER A 555 -35.28 14.28 12.21
C SER A 555 -34.53 14.90 13.40
N GLN A 556 -33.91 14.07 14.25
CA GLN A 556 -33.18 14.50 15.45
C GLN A 556 -31.66 14.68 15.23
N SER A 557 -31.09 14.16 14.14
CA SER A 557 -29.64 14.11 13.90
C SER A 557 -29.07 15.39 13.28
N GLN A 558 -29.24 16.51 13.97
CA GLN A 558 -28.89 17.84 13.45
C GLN A 558 -27.38 18.07 13.26
N SER A 559 -26.51 17.23 13.80
CA SER A 559 -25.04 17.34 13.61
C SER A 559 -24.47 16.46 12.50
N LEU A 560 -25.32 15.67 11.80
CA LEU A 560 -24.87 14.66 10.85
C LEU A 560 -24.22 15.28 9.61
N ARG A 561 -22.96 14.92 9.35
CA ARG A 561 -22.14 15.44 8.24
C ARG A 561 -21.96 14.45 7.10
N GLU A 562 -21.86 13.16 7.43
CA GLU A 562 -21.65 12.08 6.47
C GLU A 562 -22.73 11.01 6.66
N LEU A 563 -23.48 10.71 5.60
CA LEU A 563 -24.43 9.60 5.54
C LEU A 563 -24.08 8.70 4.36
N ALA A 564 -23.84 7.42 4.64
CA ALA A 564 -23.67 6.39 3.62
C ALA A 564 -24.66 5.25 3.84
N ILE A 565 -25.43 4.91 2.82
CA ILE A 565 -26.39 3.80 2.83
C ILE A 565 -26.13 2.93 1.60
N GLU A 566 -25.77 1.67 1.81
CA GLU A 566 -25.35 0.77 0.74
C GLU A 566 -26.06 -0.58 0.84
N ASN A 567 -26.45 -1.19 -0.29
CA ASN A 567 -27.03 -2.55 -0.30
C ASN A 567 -28.21 -2.74 0.67
N CYS A 568 -29.14 -1.77 0.74
CA CYS A 568 -30.35 -1.86 1.57
C CYS A 568 -31.57 -2.02 0.64
N PRO A 569 -31.91 -3.25 0.21
CA PRO A 569 -32.88 -3.49 -0.85
C PRO A 569 -34.32 -3.15 -0.48
N LYS A 570 -34.72 -3.20 0.80
CA LYS A 570 -36.09 -2.81 1.21
C LYS A 570 -36.23 -1.33 1.56
N LEU A 571 -35.15 -0.55 1.50
CA LEU A 571 -35.21 0.85 1.89
C LEU A 571 -35.95 1.66 0.82
N GLU A 572 -37.18 2.07 1.14
CA GLU A 572 -38.04 2.84 0.25
C GLU A 572 -38.02 4.33 0.55
N ASN A 573 -37.83 4.72 1.82
CA ASN A 573 -37.94 6.10 2.26
C ASN A 573 -36.85 6.50 3.27
N ILE A 574 -36.24 7.67 3.03
CA ILE A 574 -35.39 8.38 4.00
C ILE A 574 -36.13 9.66 4.39
N ILE A 575 -36.50 9.78 5.66
CA ILE A 575 -37.37 10.85 6.16
C ILE A 575 -36.51 11.93 6.84
N ARG A 576 -36.69 13.19 6.39
CA ARG A 576 -36.13 14.40 7.01
C ARG A 576 -34.59 14.40 7.12
N LEU A 577 -33.91 14.49 5.98
CA LEU A 577 -32.45 14.66 5.94
C LEU A 577 -32.02 15.97 6.63
N PRO A 578 -30.94 15.97 7.45
CA PRO A 578 -30.53 17.13 8.23
C PRO A 578 -29.83 18.20 7.37
N ALA A 579 -29.89 19.45 7.83
CA ALA A 579 -29.32 20.60 7.11
C ALA A 579 -27.79 20.67 7.14
N SER A 580 -27.16 20.03 8.14
CA SER A 580 -25.72 19.95 8.34
C SER A 580 -25.01 18.93 7.46
N LEU A 581 -25.76 18.10 6.73
CA LEU A 581 -25.22 17.03 5.90
C LEU A 581 -24.32 17.61 4.81
N THR A 582 -23.07 17.12 4.73
CA THR A 582 -22.06 17.56 3.76
C THR A 582 -21.79 16.51 2.68
N GLN A 583 -21.98 15.23 3.00
CA GLN A 583 -21.78 14.11 2.11
C GLN A 583 -22.91 13.10 2.25
N LEU A 584 -23.49 12.70 1.11
CA LEU A 584 -24.52 11.67 1.01
C LEU A 584 -24.11 10.63 -0.04
N ILE A 585 -23.97 9.39 0.38
CA ILE A 585 -23.71 8.23 -0.49
C ILE A 585 -24.90 7.27 -0.35
N ILE A 586 -25.52 6.93 -1.48
CA ILE A 586 -26.59 5.93 -1.54
C ILE A 586 -26.23 4.95 -2.65
N SER A 587 -26.07 3.66 -2.33
CA SER A 587 -25.80 2.65 -3.33
C SER A 587 -26.73 1.44 -3.18
N ARG A 588 -27.20 0.87 -4.31
CA ARG A 588 -27.93 -0.41 -4.32
C ARG A 588 -29.14 -0.44 -3.38
N CYS A 589 -29.98 0.59 -3.45
CA CYS A 589 -31.22 0.76 -2.67
C CYS A 589 -32.45 0.87 -3.59
N LEU A 590 -33.67 0.65 -3.07
CA LEU A 590 -34.93 0.70 -3.85
C LEU A 590 -35.74 2.00 -3.64
N LEU A 591 -35.07 3.10 -3.31
CA LEU A 591 -35.71 4.42 -3.14
C LEU A 591 -36.45 4.84 -4.43
N ALA A 592 -37.72 5.24 -4.29
CA ALA A 592 -38.52 5.76 -5.41
C ALA A 592 -38.21 7.24 -5.70
N SER A 593 -38.03 8.03 -4.64
CA SER A 593 -37.71 9.46 -4.72
C SER A 593 -36.77 9.88 -3.59
N LEU A 594 -35.94 10.89 -3.84
CA LEU A 594 -35.07 11.49 -2.83
C LEU A 594 -35.32 13.00 -2.74
N GLU A 595 -35.83 13.47 -1.59
CA GLU A 595 -36.04 14.89 -1.33
C GLU A 595 -34.87 15.50 -0.55
N LEU A 596 -34.23 16.53 -1.10
CA LEU A 596 -33.04 17.18 -0.53
C LEU A 596 -33.29 18.63 -0.09
N SER A 597 -34.55 19.03 0.06
CA SER A 597 -34.98 20.42 0.30
C SER A 597 -34.37 21.07 1.57
N GLN A 598 -34.06 20.26 2.58
CA GLN A 598 -33.51 20.73 3.87
C GLN A 598 -31.97 20.68 3.94
N SER A 599 -31.28 19.95 3.06
CA SER A 599 -29.84 19.66 3.15
C SER A 599 -28.97 20.77 2.55
N GLN A 600 -29.07 21.98 3.09
CA GLN A 600 -28.43 23.18 2.54
C GLN A 600 -26.89 23.18 2.61
N SER A 601 -26.27 22.29 3.39
CA SER A 601 -24.80 22.17 3.49
C SER A 601 -24.18 21.11 2.58
N LEU A 602 -24.99 20.38 1.80
CA LEU A 602 -24.55 19.19 1.06
C LEU A 602 -23.59 19.57 -0.08
N ARG A 603 -22.38 18.99 -0.06
CA ARG A 603 -21.31 19.28 -1.03
C ARG A 603 -21.03 18.13 -1.98
N ASP A 604 -21.19 16.89 -1.53
CA ASP A 604 -20.94 15.67 -2.32
C ASP A 604 -22.16 14.74 -2.23
N LEU A 605 -22.76 14.44 -3.38
CA LEU A 605 -23.86 13.50 -3.53
C LEU A 605 -23.46 12.40 -4.51
N SER A 606 -23.51 11.16 -4.05
CA SER A 606 -23.26 9.98 -4.88
C SER A 606 -24.41 9.01 -4.76
N ILE A 607 -25.09 8.72 -5.87
CA ILE A 607 -26.18 7.75 -5.96
C ILE A 607 -25.79 6.70 -7.00
N SER A 608 -25.76 5.42 -6.65
CA SER A 608 -25.43 4.36 -7.62
C SER A 608 -26.30 3.12 -7.50
N GLY A 609 -26.64 2.48 -8.62
CA GLY A 609 -27.37 1.22 -8.64
C GLY A 609 -28.73 1.26 -7.95
N CYS A 610 -29.48 2.38 -8.06
CA CYS A 610 -30.81 2.53 -7.47
C CYS A 610 -31.89 2.41 -8.56
N PRO A 611 -32.41 1.20 -8.87
CA PRO A 611 -33.21 0.97 -10.07
C PRO A 611 -34.61 1.60 -10.01
N LYS A 612 -35.18 1.80 -8.81
CA LYS A 612 -36.52 2.40 -8.63
C LYS A 612 -36.51 3.94 -8.58
N LEU A 613 -35.34 4.57 -8.60
CA LEU A 613 -35.25 6.02 -8.42
C LEU A 613 -35.78 6.74 -9.67
N GLU A 614 -36.94 7.38 -9.53
CA GLU A 614 -37.59 8.12 -10.63
C GLU A 614 -37.17 9.58 -10.65
N ASN A 615 -37.08 10.22 -9.48
CA ASN A 615 -36.84 11.66 -9.36
C ASN A 615 -35.98 12.01 -8.14
N ILE A 616 -35.11 13.00 -8.32
CA ILE A 616 -34.38 13.67 -7.24
C ILE A 616 -34.95 15.08 -7.10
N ILE A 617 -35.57 15.37 -5.95
CA ILE A 617 -36.34 16.60 -5.74
C ILE A 617 -35.49 17.62 -5.01
N ARG A 618 -35.37 18.82 -5.59
CA ARG A 618 -34.74 20.02 -5.00
C ARG A 618 -33.28 19.83 -4.55
N LEU A 619 -32.37 19.69 -5.52
CA LEU A 619 -30.93 19.68 -5.25
C LEU A 619 -30.45 21.00 -4.60
N PRO A 620 -29.58 20.94 -3.58
CA PRO A 620 -29.13 22.13 -2.85
C PRO A 620 -28.12 22.97 -3.65
N ALA A 621 -28.06 24.26 -3.33
CA ALA A 621 -27.19 25.22 -4.01
C ALA A 621 -25.70 25.08 -3.65
N SER A 622 -25.40 24.48 -2.51
CA SER A 622 -24.05 24.23 -2.00
C SER A 622 -23.36 23.01 -2.64
N LEU A 623 -24.08 22.22 -3.45
CA LEU A 623 -23.56 21.00 -4.05
C LEU A 623 -22.39 21.29 -4.98
N THR A 624 -21.26 20.61 -4.77
CA THR A 624 -20.03 20.77 -5.55
C THR A 624 -19.71 19.56 -6.42
N LYS A 625 -20.15 18.37 -6.00
CA LYS A 625 -19.95 17.10 -6.70
C LYS A 625 -21.26 16.31 -6.71
N LEU A 626 -21.65 15.85 -7.90
CA LEU A 626 -22.81 14.98 -8.10
C LEU A 626 -22.40 13.78 -8.95
N ARG A 627 -22.60 12.57 -8.42
CA ARG A 627 -22.41 11.31 -9.14
C ARG A 627 -23.71 10.52 -9.12
N ILE A 628 -24.21 10.13 -10.29
CA ILE A 628 -25.39 9.29 -10.44
C ILE A 628 -25.01 8.12 -11.35
N GLY A 629 -25.23 6.88 -10.91
CA GLY A 629 -24.85 5.67 -11.63
C GLY A 629 -25.98 4.64 -11.61
N GLY A 630 -26.23 3.91 -12.69
CA GLY A 630 -27.11 2.72 -12.65
C GLY A 630 -28.53 2.98 -12.13
N CYS A 631 -29.11 4.14 -12.42
CA CYS A 631 -30.47 4.52 -12.01
C CYS A 631 -31.43 4.36 -13.20
N ALA A 632 -32.06 3.18 -13.31
CA ALA A 632 -32.77 2.76 -14.52
C ALA A 632 -34.05 3.55 -14.84
N LEU A 633 -34.71 4.13 -13.83
CA LEU A 633 -35.98 4.87 -13.99
C LEU A 633 -35.85 6.39 -14.01
N LEU A 634 -34.65 6.93 -13.79
CA LEU A 634 -34.42 8.37 -13.75
C LEU A 634 -34.64 8.98 -15.14
N ALA A 635 -35.75 9.70 -15.33
CA ALA A 635 -36.14 10.25 -16.63
C ALA A 635 -35.59 11.67 -16.88
N SER A 636 -35.49 12.47 -15.81
CA SER A 636 -35.00 13.85 -15.90
C SER A 636 -34.19 14.25 -14.66
N LEU A 637 -33.26 15.19 -14.85
CA LEU A 637 -32.46 15.76 -13.77
C LEU A 637 -32.47 17.29 -13.85
N GLU A 638 -33.04 17.96 -12.85
CA GLU A 638 -33.09 19.42 -12.77
C GLU A 638 -31.96 19.99 -11.89
N LEU A 639 -31.09 20.81 -12.46
CA LEU A 639 -29.90 21.38 -11.79
C LEU A 639 -30.01 22.89 -11.55
N SER A 640 -31.20 23.47 -11.69
CA SER A 640 -31.44 24.93 -11.70
C SER A 640 -30.94 25.66 -10.45
N GLN A 641 -30.96 24.99 -9.29
CA GLN A 641 -30.56 25.55 -7.99
C GLN A 641 -29.07 25.32 -7.65
N SER A 642 -28.38 24.38 -8.31
CA SER A 642 -27.03 23.91 -7.94
C SER A 642 -25.90 24.73 -8.55
N GLN A 643 -25.89 26.04 -8.30
CA GLN A 643 -24.95 27.01 -8.90
C GLN A 643 -23.48 26.84 -8.44
N SER A 644 -23.20 25.99 -7.45
CA SER A 644 -21.84 25.71 -6.96
C SER A 644 -21.23 24.43 -7.57
N LEU A 645 -21.96 23.70 -8.40
CA LEU A 645 -21.58 22.36 -8.88
C LEU A 645 -20.34 22.43 -9.78
N ARG A 646 -19.31 21.67 -9.44
CA ARG A 646 -18.02 21.63 -10.15
C ARG A 646 -17.80 20.33 -10.90
N GLU A 647 -18.26 19.21 -10.36
CA GLU A 647 -18.12 17.88 -10.97
C GLU A 647 -19.50 17.22 -11.07
N LEU A 648 -19.88 16.81 -12.28
CA LEU A 648 -21.08 16.03 -12.57
C LEU A 648 -20.68 14.75 -13.31
N ALA A 649 -21.04 13.59 -12.78
CA ALA A 649 -20.91 12.31 -13.44
C ALA A 649 -22.26 11.61 -13.46
N ILE A 650 -22.70 11.17 -14.63
CA ILE A 650 -23.93 10.39 -14.82
C ILE A 650 -23.56 9.16 -15.65
N GLU A 651 -23.72 7.96 -15.10
CA GLU A 651 -23.34 6.71 -15.77
C GLU A 651 -24.52 5.72 -15.72
N ASP A 652 -24.73 4.94 -16.78
CA ASP A 652 -25.73 3.86 -16.86
C ASP A 652 -27.16 4.27 -16.43
N CYS A 653 -27.64 5.42 -16.92
CA CYS A 653 -29.01 5.90 -16.70
C CYS A 653 -29.82 5.84 -18.02
N PRO A 654 -30.34 4.66 -18.42
CA PRO A 654 -30.88 4.43 -19.75
C PRO A 654 -32.13 5.25 -20.09
N LYS A 655 -32.99 5.56 -19.09
CA LYS A 655 -34.20 6.36 -19.29
C LYS A 655 -33.99 7.88 -19.24
N LEU A 656 -32.77 8.34 -18.97
CA LEU A 656 -32.51 9.76 -18.85
C LEU A 656 -32.65 10.44 -20.23
N GLU A 657 -33.73 11.21 -20.39
CA GLU A 657 -34.01 11.95 -21.63
C GLU A 657 -33.42 13.35 -21.59
N ASN A 658 -33.48 14.02 -20.43
CA ASN A 658 -33.19 15.44 -20.31
C ASN A 658 -32.41 15.79 -19.04
N ILE A 659 -31.39 16.61 -19.20
CA ILE A 659 -30.70 17.32 -18.11
C ILE A 659 -31.06 18.80 -18.22
N ILE A 660 -31.78 19.32 -17.24
CA ILE A 660 -32.36 20.68 -17.29
C ILE A 660 -31.43 21.64 -16.56
N ARG A 661 -30.97 22.69 -17.26
CA ARG A 661 -30.19 23.84 -16.74
C ARG A 661 -28.86 23.47 -16.06
N LEU A 662 -27.86 23.10 -16.86
CA LEU A 662 -26.48 22.90 -16.39
C LEU A 662 -25.90 24.19 -15.77
N PRO A 663 -25.19 24.11 -14.63
CA PRO A 663 -24.65 25.29 -13.94
C PRO A 663 -23.32 25.77 -14.53
N ALA A 664 -23.11 27.10 -14.56
CA ALA A 664 -21.92 27.74 -15.13
C ALA A 664 -20.62 27.47 -14.36
N SER A 665 -20.71 27.04 -13.11
CA SER A 665 -19.60 26.63 -12.26
C SER A 665 -18.97 25.28 -12.65
N LEU A 666 -19.62 24.51 -13.52
CA LEU A 666 -19.22 23.13 -13.82
C LEU A 666 -17.85 23.10 -14.50
N THR A 667 -16.93 22.30 -13.95
CA THR A 667 -15.56 22.13 -14.43
C THR A 667 -15.31 20.77 -15.07
N LYS A 668 -16.02 19.73 -14.62
CA LYS A 668 -15.94 18.38 -15.14
C LYS A 668 -17.34 17.81 -15.36
N LEU A 669 -17.58 17.29 -16.56
CA LEU A 669 -18.81 16.60 -16.92
C LEU A 669 -18.46 15.23 -17.52
N ARG A 670 -18.99 14.16 -16.93
CA ARG A 670 -18.93 12.80 -17.47
C ARG A 670 -20.35 12.28 -17.66
N ILE A 671 -20.67 11.78 -18.85
CA ILE A 671 -21.96 11.14 -19.15
C ILE A 671 -21.66 9.81 -19.83
N GLY A 672 -22.16 8.71 -19.30
CA GLY A 672 -21.92 7.35 -19.79
C GLY A 672 -23.22 6.55 -19.86
N GLY A 673 -23.43 5.71 -20.88
CA GLY A 673 -24.51 4.71 -20.88
C GLY A 673 -25.94 5.27 -20.79
N CYS A 674 -26.18 6.49 -21.28
CA CYS A 674 -27.48 7.16 -21.26
C CYS A 674 -28.20 7.01 -22.62
N ALA A 675 -28.96 5.92 -22.79
CA ALA A 675 -29.50 5.51 -24.08
C ALA A 675 -30.51 6.48 -24.72
N LEU A 676 -31.30 7.19 -23.92
CA LEU A 676 -32.35 8.11 -24.42
C LEU A 676 -31.92 9.57 -24.53
N LEU A 677 -30.71 9.93 -24.09
CA LEU A 677 -30.25 11.31 -24.07
C LEU A 677 -30.01 11.82 -25.51
N ALA A 678 -30.92 12.66 -26.00
CA ALA A 678 -30.87 13.16 -27.38
C ALA A 678 -30.10 14.48 -27.53
N SER A 679 -30.10 15.32 -26.49
CA SER A 679 -29.44 16.62 -26.47
C SER A 679 -29.05 17.01 -25.04
N LEU A 680 -27.97 17.79 -24.91
CA LEU A 680 -27.59 18.48 -23.66
C LEU A 680 -28.17 19.90 -23.57
N GLU A 681 -28.96 20.32 -24.56
CA GLU A 681 -29.51 21.66 -24.74
C GLU A 681 -31.04 21.60 -24.87
N GLN A 682 -31.82 21.82 -23.80
CA GLN A 682 -33.25 22.15 -23.92
C GLN A 682 -33.75 23.15 -22.86
N SER A 683 -34.45 24.18 -23.36
CA SER A 683 -35.21 25.19 -22.63
C SER A 683 -36.68 24.76 -22.52
N GLN A 684 -37.21 24.63 -21.30
CA GLN A 684 -38.67 24.55 -21.13
C GLN A 684 -39.27 25.96 -21.23
N SER A 685 -39.85 26.30 -22.39
CA SER A 685 -41.06 27.14 -22.50
C SER A 685 -41.46 27.30 -23.97
N GLN A 686 -42.74 27.07 -24.27
CA GLN A 686 -43.39 27.25 -25.58
C GLN A 686 -43.49 28.72 -26.05
N SER A 687 -42.52 29.57 -25.71
CA SER A 687 -42.45 30.95 -26.20
C SER A 687 -41.08 31.20 -26.83
N GLN A 688 -41.12 31.79 -28.02
CA GLN A 688 -39.99 31.97 -28.92
C GLN A 688 -38.77 32.64 -28.27
N SER A 689 -37.60 32.24 -28.77
CA SER A 689 -36.28 32.90 -28.73
C SER A 689 -35.43 32.76 -27.47
N GLN A 690 -34.65 31.66 -27.42
CA GLN A 690 -33.20 31.58 -27.19
C GLN A 690 -32.86 30.22 -26.57
N SER A 691 -32.51 29.25 -27.41
CA SER A 691 -31.82 28.04 -26.95
C SER A 691 -30.40 28.45 -26.51
N GLN A 692 -30.19 28.63 -25.20
CA GLN A 692 -28.85 28.88 -24.67
C GLN A 692 -28.00 27.62 -24.87
N SER A 693 -26.96 27.72 -25.70
CA SER A 693 -26.07 26.61 -26.02
C SER A 693 -25.20 26.19 -24.83
N LEU A 694 -24.63 24.98 -24.85
CA LEU A 694 -23.65 24.48 -23.85
C LEU A 694 -22.51 25.49 -23.57
N ARG A 695 -22.17 26.29 -24.58
CA ARG A 695 -21.22 27.41 -24.53
C ARG A 695 -21.61 28.51 -23.53
N GLU A 696 -22.88 28.85 -23.43
CA GLU A 696 -23.37 29.91 -22.53
C GLU A 696 -23.54 29.40 -21.09
N LEU A 697 -23.84 28.10 -20.95
CA LEU A 697 -24.20 27.46 -19.68
C LEU A 697 -23.02 26.87 -18.90
N ALA A 698 -21.86 26.60 -19.52
CA ALA A 698 -20.74 25.90 -18.86
C ALA A 698 -19.36 26.55 -19.18
N GLN A 699 -19.25 27.87 -18.99
CA GLN A 699 -18.03 28.64 -19.30
C GLN A 699 -16.77 28.22 -18.51
N SER A 700 -16.96 27.47 -17.42
CA SER A 700 -15.86 26.97 -16.57
C SER A 700 -15.42 25.54 -16.93
N LEU A 701 -16.08 24.88 -17.88
CA LEU A 701 -15.89 23.46 -18.17
C LEU A 701 -14.50 23.20 -18.74
N ARG A 702 -13.73 22.30 -18.12
CA ARG A 702 -12.37 21.94 -18.49
C ARG A 702 -12.28 20.52 -19.03
N GLU A 703 -13.10 19.61 -18.54
CA GLU A 703 -13.13 18.21 -18.93
C GLU A 703 -14.56 17.80 -19.29
N LEU A 704 -14.73 17.23 -20.48
CA LEU A 704 -15.99 16.65 -20.95
C LEU A 704 -15.72 15.23 -21.45
N ALA A 705 -16.44 14.25 -20.91
CA ALA A 705 -16.44 12.87 -21.39
C ALA A 705 -17.88 12.42 -21.66
N ILE A 706 -18.12 11.87 -22.85
CA ILE A 706 -19.41 11.30 -23.25
C ILE A 706 -19.17 9.89 -23.79
N GLU A 707 -19.75 8.88 -23.17
CA GLU A 707 -19.49 7.47 -23.47
C GLU A 707 -20.85 6.76 -23.70
N ASP A 708 -20.98 5.97 -24.76
CA ASP A 708 -22.13 5.10 -25.05
C ASP A 708 -23.51 5.79 -24.97
N CYS A 709 -23.65 6.93 -25.66
CA CYS A 709 -24.90 7.69 -25.76
C CYS A 709 -25.48 7.62 -27.21
N PRO A 710 -26.23 6.56 -27.57
CA PRO A 710 -26.61 6.26 -28.95
C PRO A 710 -27.57 7.24 -29.60
N LYS A 711 -28.43 7.93 -28.84
CA LYS A 711 -29.38 8.91 -29.37
C LYS A 711 -28.84 10.34 -29.46
N LEU A 712 -27.59 10.57 -29.08
CA LEU A 712 -27.03 11.91 -29.07
C LEU A 712 -26.74 12.37 -30.51
N GLU A 713 -27.58 13.28 -31.02
CA GLU A 713 -27.52 13.73 -32.42
C GLU A 713 -26.60 14.95 -32.60
N ASN A 714 -26.55 15.84 -31.60
CA ASN A 714 -25.97 17.16 -31.74
C ASN A 714 -25.25 17.65 -30.47
N ILE A 715 -23.98 18.04 -30.61
CA ILE A 715 -23.21 18.82 -29.62
C ILE A 715 -22.62 20.01 -30.37
N ILE A 716 -23.40 21.08 -30.56
CA ILE A 716 -23.10 22.04 -31.63
C ILE A 716 -22.05 23.08 -31.19
N ARG A 717 -21.80 23.32 -29.89
CA ARG A 717 -20.88 24.38 -29.44
C ARG A 717 -20.20 24.09 -28.09
N LEU A 718 -18.96 23.60 -28.12
CA LEU A 718 -18.15 23.39 -26.90
C LEU A 718 -17.60 24.71 -26.34
N PRO A 719 -17.45 24.84 -25.00
CA PRO A 719 -16.93 26.06 -24.37
C PRO A 719 -15.44 26.28 -24.65
N ALA A 720 -15.02 27.54 -24.67
CA ALA A 720 -13.62 27.94 -24.95
C ALA A 720 -12.62 27.49 -23.87
N SER A 721 -13.09 27.28 -22.65
CA SER A 721 -12.34 26.80 -21.48
C SER A 721 -11.96 25.32 -21.53
N LEU A 722 -12.57 24.55 -22.45
CA LEU A 722 -12.44 23.10 -22.48
C LEU A 722 -10.99 22.69 -22.81
N THR A 723 -10.39 21.84 -21.98
CA THR A 723 -9.01 21.36 -22.14
C THR A 723 -8.93 19.90 -22.56
N GLN A 724 -9.91 19.08 -22.17
CA GLN A 724 -10.01 17.67 -22.53
C GLN A 724 -11.42 17.37 -23.00
N PHE A 725 -11.53 16.71 -24.15
CA PHE A 725 -12.80 16.21 -24.67
C PHE A 725 -12.64 14.75 -25.11
N ARG A 726 -13.48 13.87 -24.54
CA ARG A 726 -13.54 12.45 -24.93
C ARG A 726 -14.97 12.11 -25.34
N ILE A 727 -15.10 11.45 -26.48
CA ILE A 727 -16.38 10.89 -26.93
C ILE A 727 -16.18 9.47 -27.47
N TYR A 728 -17.00 8.55 -26.99
CA TYR A 728 -16.94 7.13 -27.32
C TYR A 728 -18.37 6.60 -27.56
N GLY A 729 -18.58 5.78 -28.58
CA GLY A 729 -19.84 5.04 -28.75
C GLY A 729 -21.08 5.92 -29.01
N CYS A 730 -20.95 6.98 -29.81
CA CYS A 730 -22.04 7.91 -30.14
C CYS A 730 -22.40 7.88 -31.66
N PRO A 731 -23.14 6.87 -32.14
CA PRO A 731 -23.38 6.62 -33.57
C PRO A 731 -24.24 7.63 -34.33
N LEU A 732 -25.06 8.45 -33.66
CA LEU A 732 -25.91 9.45 -34.33
C LEU A 732 -25.28 10.84 -34.45
N LEU A 733 -24.13 11.07 -33.82
CA LEU A 733 -23.48 12.37 -33.83
C LEU A 733 -22.97 12.72 -35.24
N ALA A 734 -23.61 13.69 -35.90
CA ALA A 734 -23.35 14.02 -37.30
C ALA A 734 -22.25 15.07 -37.51
N SER A 735 -22.13 16.03 -36.59
CA SER A 735 -21.18 17.13 -36.72
C SER A 735 -20.63 17.59 -35.37
N LEU A 736 -19.39 18.09 -35.38
CA LEU A 736 -18.72 18.66 -34.22
C LEU A 736 -17.98 19.94 -34.62
N GLU A 737 -18.36 21.07 -34.05
CA GLU A 737 -17.69 22.35 -34.29
C GLU A 737 -16.70 22.68 -33.15
N LEU A 738 -15.40 22.69 -33.47
CA LEU A 738 -14.32 22.94 -32.50
C LEU A 738 -13.62 24.29 -32.69
N SER A 739 -14.11 25.11 -33.63
CA SER A 739 -13.47 26.34 -34.09
C SER A 739 -13.21 27.38 -32.98
N GLN A 740 -13.95 27.31 -31.87
CA GLN A 740 -13.91 28.26 -30.75
C GLN A 740 -13.28 27.67 -29.47
N SER A 741 -12.90 26.39 -29.45
CA SER A 741 -12.33 25.71 -28.26
C SER A 741 -10.82 25.94 -28.13
N GLN A 742 -10.41 27.20 -28.00
CA GLN A 742 -8.99 27.60 -28.03
C GLN A 742 -8.12 27.02 -26.90
N SER A 743 -8.69 26.45 -25.84
CA SER A 743 -7.92 25.83 -24.74
C SER A 743 -7.75 24.31 -24.87
N LEU A 744 -8.34 23.68 -25.90
CA LEU A 744 -8.43 22.22 -26.02
C LEU A 744 -7.06 21.60 -26.31
N ARG A 745 -6.57 20.77 -25.38
CA ARG A 745 -5.27 20.09 -25.48
C ARG A 745 -5.40 18.62 -25.88
N GLU A 746 -6.46 17.95 -25.44
CA GLU A 746 -6.70 16.53 -25.68
C GLU A 746 -8.08 16.30 -26.28
N LEU A 747 -8.13 15.60 -27.43
CA LEU A 747 -9.34 15.17 -28.10
C LEU A 747 -9.28 13.67 -28.37
N ALA A 748 -10.25 12.91 -27.87
CA ALA A 748 -10.42 11.49 -28.18
C ALA A 748 -11.83 11.24 -28.73
N ILE A 749 -11.90 10.61 -29.90
CA ILE A 749 -13.16 10.26 -30.60
C ILE A 749 -13.06 8.80 -31.01
N GLU A 750 -13.99 7.96 -30.57
CA GLU A 750 -14.01 6.55 -30.92
C GLU A 750 -15.44 6.05 -31.17
N ASP A 751 -15.61 5.15 -32.13
CA ASP A 751 -16.90 4.50 -32.45
C ASP A 751 -18.04 5.52 -32.72
N CYS A 752 -17.76 6.56 -33.53
CA CYS A 752 -18.73 7.58 -33.97
C CYS A 752 -18.94 7.57 -35.51
N PRO A 753 -19.66 6.56 -36.06
CA PRO A 753 -19.77 6.29 -37.50
C PRO A 753 -20.62 7.24 -38.36
N LYS A 754 -21.32 8.24 -37.80
CA LYS A 754 -22.01 9.28 -38.59
C LYS A 754 -21.32 10.64 -38.55
N LEU A 755 -20.18 10.75 -37.87
CA LEU A 755 -19.46 12.01 -37.73
C LEU A 755 -18.78 12.36 -39.06
N GLU A 756 -19.49 13.09 -39.92
CA GLU A 756 -19.04 13.44 -41.28
C GLU A 756 -18.15 14.69 -41.30
N ASN A 757 -18.30 15.60 -40.31
CA ASN A 757 -17.58 16.87 -40.27
C ASN A 757 -17.07 17.22 -38.86
N ILE A 758 -15.74 17.27 -38.68
CA ILE A 758 -15.10 18.06 -37.61
C ILE A 758 -14.67 19.39 -38.22
N ILE A 759 -15.31 20.48 -37.82
CA ILE A 759 -14.98 21.82 -38.35
C ILE A 759 -13.84 22.41 -37.52
N ARG A 760 -12.66 22.57 -38.14
CA ARG A 760 -11.49 23.34 -37.68
C ARG A 760 -10.99 22.96 -36.27
N LEU A 761 -9.94 22.13 -36.20
CA LEU A 761 -9.24 21.83 -34.94
C LEU A 761 -8.57 23.10 -34.37
N PRO A 762 -8.62 23.33 -33.05
CA PRO A 762 -7.97 24.46 -32.40
C PRO A 762 -6.44 24.29 -32.41
N ALA A 763 -5.71 25.42 -32.52
CA ALA A 763 -4.25 25.43 -32.59
C ALA A 763 -3.55 24.94 -31.31
N SER A 764 -4.26 24.88 -30.17
CA SER A 764 -3.77 24.44 -28.87
C SER A 764 -3.77 22.91 -28.67
N LEU A 765 -4.31 22.15 -29.63
CA LEU A 765 -4.45 20.71 -29.54
C LEU A 765 -3.09 20.00 -29.60
N SER A 766 -2.74 19.28 -28.54
CA SER A 766 -1.47 18.53 -28.44
C SER A 766 -1.63 17.02 -28.57
N ARG A 767 -2.83 16.49 -28.29
CA ARG A 767 -3.15 15.05 -28.36
C ARG A 767 -4.48 14.83 -29.07
N LEU A 768 -4.45 14.03 -30.13
CA LEU A 768 -5.61 13.64 -30.92
C LEU A 768 -5.65 12.12 -31.07
N TYR A 769 -6.78 11.52 -30.69
CA TYR A 769 -7.06 10.10 -30.88
C TYR A 769 -8.39 9.96 -31.63
N ILE A 770 -8.38 9.31 -32.79
CA ILE A 770 -9.59 9.03 -33.57
C ILE A 770 -9.55 7.56 -34.02
N SER A 771 -10.55 6.76 -33.67
CA SER A 771 -10.71 5.38 -34.14
C SER A 771 -12.16 5.07 -34.53
N ARG A 772 -12.35 4.11 -35.45
CA ARG A 772 -13.66 3.54 -35.84
C ARG A 772 -14.78 4.56 -36.13
N SER A 773 -14.43 5.66 -36.81
CA SER A 773 -15.37 6.73 -37.23
C SER A 773 -15.23 6.96 -38.75
N THR A 774 -16.32 7.23 -39.48
CA THR A 774 -16.34 7.34 -40.96
C THR A 774 -15.79 8.69 -41.45
N PHE A 775 -14.51 8.93 -41.19
CA PHE A 775 -13.87 10.15 -41.66
C PHE A 775 -13.57 10.08 -43.17
N ALA A 776 -14.13 10.99 -43.97
CA ALA A 776 -13.60 11.28 -45.30
C ALA A 776 -12.28 12.06 -45.15
N PRO A 777 -11.18 11.69 -45.84
CA PRO A 777 -9.86 12.30 -45.65
C PRO A 777 -9.71 13.69 -46.28
N CYS A 778 -10.78 14.49 -46.34
CA CYS A 778 -10.73 15.82 -46.92
C CYS A 778 -10.95 16.88 -45.83
N LEU A 779 -9.86 17.62 -45.55
CA LEU A 779 -9.80 18.93 -44.88
C LEU A 779 -9.75 18.94 -43.34
N VAL A 780 -8.67 18.40 -42.76
CA VAL A 780 -8.10 18.98 -41.53
C VAL A 780 -7.05 20.03 -41.95
N LEU A 781 -7.51 21.24 -42.26
CA LEU A 781 -6.62 22.38 -42.51
C LEU A 781 -6.24 23.02 -41.17
N HIS A 782 -4.94 23.10 -40.86
CA HIS A 782 -4.42 24.04 -39.88
C HIS A 782 -4.82 25.47 -40.31
N PRO A 783 -5.10 26.42 -39.40
CA PRO A 783 -5.33 27.83 -39.74
C PRO A 783 -4.23 28.50 -40.59
N ASN A 784 -3.07 27.85 -40.74
CA ASN A 784 -1.88 28.35 -41.42
C ASN A 784 -1.53 27.55 -42.69
N GLY A 785 -2.43 26.68 -43.19
CA GLY A 785 -2.26 26.00 -44.48
C GLY A 785 -1.18 24.90 -44.54
N ARG A 786 -0.74 24.34 -43.39
CA ARG A 786 0.15 23.15 -43.36
C ARG A 786 -0.61 21.88 -42.97
N PRO A 787 -0.30 20.70 -43.54
CA PRO A 787 -0.91 19.44 -43.14
C PRO A 787 -0.42 19.02 -41.74
N PHE A 788 -1.35 18.61 -40.88
CA PHE A 788 -1.08 18.03 -39.55
C PHE A 788 -0.44 16.64 -39.76
N ILE A 789 0.84 16.48 -39.42
CA ILE A 789 1.50 15.16 -39.34
C ILE A 789 1.94 14.96 -37.90
N THR A 790 1.01 14.50 -37.06
CA THR A 790 1.34 13.94 -35.75
C THR A 790 0.42 12.73 -35.51
N LEU A 791 0.96 11.53 -35.74
CA LEU A 791 0.47 10.20 -35.31
C LEU A 791 -1.05 9.98 -35.33
N LEU A 792 -1.62 9.88 -36.53
CA LEU A 792 -2.84 9.10 -36.77
C LEU A 792 -2.52 7.61 -36.53
N ARG A 793 -2.89 7.04 -35.37
CA ARG A 793 -3.03 5.60 -35.23
C ARG A 793 -4.42 5.20 -35.77
N VAL A 794 -4.53 5.07 -37.08
CA VAL A 794 -5.70 4.45 -37.71
C VAL A 794 -5.53 2.94 -37.59
N ALA A 795 -6.41 2.27 -36.84
CA ALA A 795 -6.45 0.82 -36.80
C ALA A 795 -6.96 0.28 -38.16
N PRO A 796 -6.37 -0.79 -38.72
CA PRO A 796 -6.74 -1.29 -40.04
C PRO A 796 -7.97 -2.18 -39.96
N ALA A 797 -9.15 -1.65 -40.28
CA ALA A 797 -10.30 -2.47 -40.67
C ALA A 797 -11.32 -1.65 -41.48
N CYS A 798 -11.83 -2.26 -42.54
CA CYS A 798 -12.98 -1.86 -43.37
C CYS A 798 -12.72 -0.84 -44.50
N PHE A 799 -12.23 -1.35 -45.65
CA PHE A 799 -12.56 -0.78 -46.96
C PHE A 799 -13.50 -1.73 -47.70
N PRO A 800 -14.70 -1.30 -48.15
CA PRO A 800 -15.44 -1.99 -49.20
C PRO A 800 -14.93 -1.58 -50.59
N VAL A 801 -14.84 -2.54 -51.51
CA VAL A 801 -14.13 -2.52 -52.80
C VAL A 801 -14.80 -1.64 -53.90
N SER A 802 -15.77 -0.77 -53.60
CA SER A 802 -16.57 -0.07 -54.63
C SER A 802 -16.17 1.38 -54.97
N PHE A 803 -15.12 1.96 -54.38
CA PHE A 803 -14.81 3.40 -54.55
C PHE A 803 -13.80 3.78 -55.66
N VAL A 804 -13.27 2.81 -56.41
CA VAL A 804 -12.19 3.07 -57.40
C VAL A 804 -12.68 3.76 -58.69
N GLY A 805 -13.98 3.72 -58.98
CA GLY A 805 -14.56 4.31 -60.21
C GLY A 805 -14.77 5.83 -60.17
N PHE A 806 -15.01 6.42 -58.99
CA PHE A 806 -15.48 7.81 -58.88
C PHE A 806 -14.34 8.85 -58.83
N ALA A 807 -13.14 8.45 -58.40
CA ALA A 807 -11.99 9.34 -58.25
C ALA A 807 -11.30 9.72 -59.59
N ARG A 808 -11.48 8.91 -60.65
CA ARG A 808 -10.79 9.09 -61.94
C ARG A 808 -11.26 10.32 -62.74
N ASN A 809 -12.52 10.73 -62.59
CA ASN A 809 -13.11 11.82 -63.39
C ASN A 809 -12.91 13.22 -62.79
N LYS A 810 -12.81 13.37 -61.46
CA LYS A 810 -12.56 14.68 -60.83
C LYS A 810 -11.08 15.09 -60.83
N LEU A 811 -10.14 14.14 -60.76
CA LEU A 811 -8.70 14.44 -60.81
C LEU A 811 -8.25 14.97 -62.18
N LYS A 812 -8.87 14.52 -63.28
CA LYS A 812 -8.61 15.08 -64.63
C LYS A 812 -9.11 16.52 -64.80
N GLN A 813 -10.22 16.90 -64.16
CA GLN A 813 -10.77 18.27 -64.25
C GLN A 813 -9.98 19.30 -63.42
N SER A 814 -9.28 18.89 -62.36
CA SER A 814 -8.44 19.79 -61.56
C SER A 814 -7.02 19.98 -62.13
N TRP A 815 -6.50 19.03 -62.92
CA TRP A 815 -5.16 19.12 -63.51
C TRP A 815 -5.02 20.17 -64.64
N SER A 816 -6.12 20.56 -65.28
CA SER A 816 -6.15 21.59 -66.32
C SER A 816 -6.24 23.04 -65.78
N LYS A 817 -6.36 23.22 -64.46
CA LYS A 817 -6.52 24.54 -63.79
C LYS A 817 -5.29 25.02 -62.99
N LEU A 818 -4.14 24.34 -63.11
CA LEU A 818 -2.91 24.73 -62.41
C LEU A 818 -2.03 25.66 -63.25
N ASN A 819 -1.74 26.85 -62.74
CA ASN A 819 -0.86 27.86 -63.35
C ASN A 819 0.62 27.41 -63.40
N LEU A 820 1.37 27.86 -64.42
CA LEU A 820 2.73 27.42 -64.77
C LEU A 820 3.77 27.46 -63.62
N GLU A 821 3.64 28.36 -62.65
CA GLU A 821 4.57 28.45 -61.51
C GLU A 821 4.46 27.28 -60.51
N SER A 822 3.28 26.65 -60.43
CA SER A 822 3.04 25.49 -59.55
C SER A 822 3.55 24.16 -60.14
N ARG A 823 3.86 24.11 -61.44
CA ARG A 823 4.50 22.94 -62.07
C ARG A 823 6.01 22.88 -61.79
N GLY A 824 6.66 24.04 -61.64
CA GLY A 824 8.11 24.12 -61.35
C GLY A 824 8.49 23.67 -59.92
N THR A 825 7.58 23.85 -58.96
CA THR A 825 7.78 23.44 -57.56
C THR A 825 7.70 21.92 -57.37
N TRP A 826 6.82 21.25 -58.11
CA TRP A 826 6.67 19.80 -58.08
C TRP A 826 7.83 19.06 -58.74
N SER A 827 8.38 19.60 -59.85
CA SER A 827 9.56 19.01 -60.50
C SER A 827 10.83 19.10 -59.63
N ARG A 828 10.93 20.09 -58.73
CA ARG A 828 12.03 20.24 -57.75
C ARG A 828 11.89 19.34 -56.52
N MET A 829 10.67 18.87 -56.20
CA MET A 829 10.46 17.91 -55.11
C MET A 829 10.79 16.47 -55.52
N ILE A 830 10.61 16.12 -56.80
CA ILE A 830 10.96 14.80 -57.33
C ILE A 830 12.48 14.62 -57.47
N SER A 831 13.25 15.69 -57.74
CA SER A 831 14.71 15.63 -57.86
C SER A 831 15.47 15.60 -56.53
N ARG A 832 14.80 15.83 -55.39
CA ARG A 832 15.41 15.88 -54.04
C ARG A 832 15.19 14.62 -53.19
N GLY A 833 14.67 13.52 -53.76
CA GLY A 833 14.71 12.21 -53.10
C GLY A 833 13.89 12.06 -51.81
N VAL A 834 12.86 12.88 -51.57
CA VAL A 834 12.04 12.85 -50.34
C VAL A 834 10.91 11.81 -50.39
N VAL A 835 10.88 10.94 -51.40
CA VAL A 835 9.89 9.84 -51.48
C VAL A 835 10.61 8.50 -51.63
N SER A 836 10.75 7.81 -50.51
CA SER A 836 11.04 6.37 -50.48
C SER A 836 9.76 5.60 -50.82
N THR A 837 9.77 5.07 -52.04
CA THR A 837 9.01 3.95 -52.62
C THR A 837 7.96 3.22 -51.77
N SER A 838 6.69 3.41 -52.13
CA SER A 838 5.65 2.35 -52.12
C SER A 838 4.65 2.53 -53.26
N ILE A 839 5.11 2.99 -54.44
CA ILE A 839 4.35 2.99 -55.69
C ILE A 839 5.24 2.43 -56.79
N ARG A 840 5.49 1.12 -56.73
CA ARG A 840 5.99 0.28 -57.84
C ARG A 840 5.37 -1.10 -57.72
N LYS A 841 4.05 -1.16 -57.84
CA LYS A 841 3.24 -2.33 -58.19
C LYS A 841 1.82 -1.83 -58.36
N LEU A 842 1.54 -1.26 -59.53
CA LEU A 842 0.23 -1.00 -60.15
C LEU A 842 0.52 -0.19 -61.43
N ASN A 843 1.22 -0.83 -62.37
CA ASN A 843 1.38 -0.34 -63.74
C ASN A 843 0.45 -1.16 -64.64
N SER A 844 -0.69 -0.59 -65.01
CA SER A 844 -1.39 -0.76 -66.28
C SER A 844 -2.33 0.42 -66.49
#